data_AF-A0A2U8DKV5-F1
#
_entry.id   AF-A0A2U8DKV5-F1
#
_cell.length_a   1.000
_cell.length_b   1.000
_cell.length_c   1.000
_cell.angle_alpha   90.00
_cell.angle_beta   90.00
_cell.angle_gamma   90.00
#
_symmetry.space_group_name_H-M   'P 1'
#
loop_
_entity.id
_entity.type
_entity.pdbx_description
1 polymer ?
#
loop_
_entity_poly.entity_id
_entity_poly.type
_entity_poly.pdbx_seq_one_letter_code
_entity_poly.pdbx_strand_id
1 'polypeptide(L)'
;MKKLLTKLSTLAIILFLFQGTVFAKYDGKPFTDTAINKVWTVQMTNNVDYTTLDDNTVFVTNNTTHEKIPVTLSPVPNNPKAFLIQPKRNYDYSTTYTITLKGLKSAKGKSMEAERTVTFTTVAKSETPINIGSAPDKSLSDQQYAYEVTKELSENKYQGRLVGTNGYKASADYIASVFSSLGLNTVDNNYLESYPASIAQLNSMPTIKINNKTLTMFTDYKLHGNTPSANINSNQIVFVGNGYSEDYNVDVKGKIVLFKADVKTGNSMGVLDRVNIAAQKGAITALMIPSQYMPITTAEKPLKYEQGSIPCIYITRDVSSNTIGLNVDSSNLGTFKTATVQMTIDVNRNKVNGYNVLGMIKGKDTTKTIVISASLDGYGSLPNGRVFPGASADASGVGTIAAVAKYFSTNQPNYNVLFAAFGSQTAQREGSIYFVNNYSNIKNVIADIDIYDVGNSNGMLFNAVKKEFTDLHDTIAKQPGIHLTDTGADANYPFGNSYDFASKDIPSAFVRFGETSDSLKDTISTIDINKLGTVINEIKNVITQYPYSGTSTTPDTPSDTPIKFDSSKVGHELVPSTNKTLNTYETKYTKIYYTDNFAGSVQAAINDSDKVDKVYEDTLWWNKYPTLPNEKLKIYCVNQWDDGWIVTNRMDKKGTGEKGGGYQSFTDFSLSVVRLDTEGADKEDDFCSTIAHEFNHVCAIHNPVSFNTDSDMQNQEVSGHVYAFGGPSMKWNYKRLVPGTTNKAVYTNLSYWDEFNGGKITDQYETLYNKLATIEVYIWAKYGQEKCRDFQFDFYDGPQVTLDDTVKKELNIPLQQLLDDCYNWYQQN
;
A
#
# COMPACT_ATOMS: atom_id res chain seq x y z
N MET A 1 50.33 -47.11 21.79
CA MET A 1 50.46 -46.30 20.54
C MET A 1 49.16 -46.14 19.77
N LYS A 2 48.42 -47.18 19.37
CA LYS A 2 47.17 -47.03 18.57
C LYS A 2 46.06 -46.19 19.22
N LYS A 3 45.92 -46.20 20.56
CA LYS A 3 45.03 -45.28 21.33
C LYS A 3 45.64 -43.89 21.64
N LEU A 4 46.95 -43.73 21.42
CA LEU A 4 47.66 -42.44 21.50
C LEU A 4 47.65 -41.74 20.13
N LEU A 5 47.65 -42.52 19.04
CA LEU A 5 47.53 -42.09 17.64
C LEU A 5 46.12 -41.63 17.28
N THR A 6 45.07 -42.13 17.95
CA THR A 6 43.68 -41.67 17.74
C THR A 6 43.34 -40.36 18.46
N LYS A 7 44.20 -39.87 19.37
CA LYS A 7 44.03 -38.57 20.03
C LYS A 7 44.93 -37.46 19.44
N LEU A 8 45.81 -37.80 18.49
CA LEU A 8 46.68 -36.84 17.78
C LEU A 8 46.09 -36.38 16.44
N SER A 9 44.91 -36.86 16.04
CA SER A 9 44.25 -36.51 14.78
C SER A 9 43.33 -35.27 14.85
N THR A 10 43.55 -34.37 15.82
CA THR A 10 42.72 -33.17 16.01
C THR A 10 43.53 -31.87 16.20
N LEU A 11 44.76 -31.81 15.66
CA LEU A 11 45.54 -30.56 15.60
C LEU A 11 45.85 -30.24 14.14
N ALA A 12 45.20 -29.19 13.61
CA ALA A 12 45.46 -28.67 12.28
C ALA A 12 46.84 -27.99 12.26
N ILE A 13 47.86 -28.71 11.79
CA ILE A 13 49.23 -28.23 11.62
C ILE A 13 49.43 -27.87 10.14
N ILE A 14 49.68 -26.59 9.85
CA ILE A 14 50.35 -26.18 8.60
C ILE A 14 51.75 -26.80 8.66
N LEU A 15 52.11 -27.68 7.72
CA LEU A 15 53.34 -28.44 7.78
C LEU A 15 54.02 -28.40 6.42
N PHE A 16 54.87 -27.41 6.12
CA PHE A 16 55.78 -27.51 4.96
C PHE A 16 57.12 -26.81 5.18
N LEU A 17 58.19 -27.57 4.90
CA LEU A 17 59.59 -27.17 4.81
C LEU A 17 59.87 -26.55 3.44
N PHE A 18 60.84 -25.62 3.40
CA PHE A 18 61.40 -25.07 2.17
C PHE A 18 62.16 -26.16 1.39
N GLN A 19 61.67 -26.53 0.22
CA GLN A 19 62.41 -26.79 -1.01
C GLN A 19 61.39 -27.04 -2.14
N GLY A 20 61.31 -26.15 -3.12
CA GLY A 20 60.68 -26.38 -4.43
C GLY A 20 59.18 -26.70 -4.49
N THR A 21 58.40 -25.78 -5.07
CA THR A 21 57.03 -25.97 -5.57
C THR A 21 55.91 -26.10 -4.51
N VAL A 22 55.00 -25.12 -4.50
CA VAL A 22 53.79 -25.12 -3.68
C VAL A 22 52.75 -26.04 -4.34
N PHE A 23 52.49 -27.20 -3.74
CA PHE A 23 51.28 -27.97 -4.02
C PHE A 23 50.48 -28.11 -2.73
N ALA A 24 49.35 -27.40 -2.66
CA ALA A 24 48.35 -27.61 -1.64
C ALA A 24 47.55 -28.88 -1.98
N LYS A 25 47.50 -29.85 -1.07
CA LYS A 25 46.47 -30.91 -1.10
C LYS A 25 46.07 -31.28 0.32
N TYR A 26 44.77 -31.11 0.62
CA TYR A 26 44.08 -31.63 1.80
C TYR A 26 42.91 -32.49 1.30
N ASP A 27 42.87 -33.75 1.72
CA ASP A 27 41.75 -34.72 1.65
C ASP A 27 40.89 -34.85 0.38
N GLY A 28 41.32 -34.29 -0.75
CA GLY A 28 40.50 -34.27 -1.97
C GLY A 28 39.25 -33.37 -1.88
N LYS A 29 39.17 -32.46 -0.90
CA LYS A 29 38.11 -31.44 -0.80
C LYS A 29 38.68 -30.02 -0.85
N PRO A 30 38.06 -29.08 -1.58
CA PRO A 30 38.52 -27.68 -1.67
C PRO A 30 38.44 -26.96 -0.31
N PHE A 31 39.21 -25.87 -0.13
CA PHE A 31 39.17 -24.97 1.04
C PHE A 31 37.87 -24.15 1.16
N THR A 32 36.75 -24.68 0.66
CA THR A 32 35.49 -23.94 0.48
C THR A 32 34.54 -23.98 1.68
N ASP A 33 34.83 -24.82 2.68
CA ASP A 33 33.94 -25.08 3.83
C ASP A 33 34.60 -24.72 5.18
N THR A 34 35.12 -23.49 5.30
CA THR A 34 35.80 -23.05 6.53
C THR A 34 34.83 -22.42 7.54
N ALA A 35 34.83 -22.83 8.81
CA ALA A 35 33.98 -22.22 9.83
C ALA A 35 34.24 -20.69 9.97
N ILE A 36 33.20 -19.90 10.20
CA ILE A 36 33.30 -18.43 10.28
C ILE A 36 34.15 -17.91 11.44
N ASN A 37 34.38 -18.72 12.47
CA ASN A 37 35.23 -18.38 13.62
C ASN A 37 36.61 -19.08 13.56
N LYS A 38 37.04 -19.54 12.38
CA LYS A 38 38.27 -20.32 12.22
C LYS A 38 39.49 -19.56 12.76
N VAL A 39 40.15 -20.15 13.74
CA VAL A 39 41.51 -19.79 14.16
C VAL A 39 42.51 -20.57 13.32
N TRP A 40 43.50 -19.86 12.79
CA TRP A 40 44.58 -20.46 11.99
C TRP A 40 45.83 -20.63 12.84
N THR A 41 46.54 -21.74 12.65
CA THR A 41 47.89 -21.93 13.22
C THR A 41 48.90 -21.88 12.09
N VAL A 42 49.83 -20.93 12.15
CA VAL A 42 50.94 -20.81 11.20
C VAL A 42 52.17 -21.46 11.81
N GLN A 43 52.79 -22.37 11.06
CA GLN A 43 54.03 -23.03 11.43
C GLN A 43 55.14 -22.59 10.47
N MET A 44 56.22 -22.10 11.05
CA MET A 44 57.43 -21.67 10.36
C MET A 44 58.52 -22.74 10.49
N THR A 45 59.50 -22.70 9.60
CA THR A 45 60.66 -23.61 9.61
C THR A 45 61.69 -23.23 10.69
N ASN A 46 61.79 -21.92 10.97
CA ASN A 46 62.68 -21.31 11.94
C ASN A 46 61.89 -20.69 13.09
N ASN A 47 62.57 -20.43 14.21
CA ASN A 47 61.96 -19.70 15.32
C ASN A 47 61.57 -18.30 14.85
N VAL A 48 60.38 -17.84 15.23
CA VAL A 48 59.82 -16.55 14.83
C VAL A 48 60.31 -15.47 15.80
N ASP A 49 60.69 -14.32 15.27
CA ASP A 49 60.85 -13.10 16.08
C ASP A 49 59.48 -12.48 16.29
N TYR A 50 58.87 -12.78 17.44
CA TYR A 50 57.52 -12.32 17.77
C TYR A 50 57.41 -10.80 17.92
N THR A 51 58.52 -10.06 18.03
CA THR A 51 58.48 -8.58 18.01
C THR A 51 58.11 -8.02 16.64
N THR A 52 58.25 -8.83 15.58
CA THR A 52 57.83 -8.48 14.22
C THR A 52 56.40 -8.89 13.89
N LEU A 53 55.69 -9.50 14.83
CA LEU A 53 54.34 -10.02 14.64
C LEU A 53 53.31 -8.89 14.84
N ASP A 54 52.85 -8.31 13.75
CA ASP A 54 51.86 -7.23 13.76
C ASP A 54 50.90 -7.33 12.57
N ASP A 55 49.91 -6.43 12.53
CA ASP A 55 48.92 -6.41 11.46
C ASP A 55 49.55 -6.06 10.10
N ASN A 56 50.76 -5.49 10.04
CA ASN A 56 51.42 -5.14 8.77
C ASN A 56 52.13 -6.35 8.16
N THR A 57 52.56 -7.28 9.00
CA THR A 57 53.29 -8.48 8.61
C THR A 57 52.39 -9.68 8.43
N VAL A 58 51.29 -9.78 9.19
CA VAL A 58 50.28 -10.83 9.04
C VAL A 58 48.89 -10.23 9.07
N PHE A 59 48.13 -10.43 8.00
CA PHE A 59 46.76 -9.94 7.93
C PHE A 59 45.85 -10.81 7.07
N VAL A 60 44.55 -10.65 7.26
CA VAL A 60 43.51 -11.33 6.49
C VAL A 60 42.70 -10.29 5.74
N THR A 61 42.45 -10.50 4.46
CA THR A 61 41.68 -9.60 3.60
C THR A 61 40.45 -10.31 3.08
N ASN A 62 39.29 -9.67 3.14
CA ASN A 62 38.07 -10.11 2.46
C ASN A 62 38.26 -9.88 0.94
N ASN A 63 38.15 -10.93 0.12
CA ASN A 63 38.42 -10.81 -1.31
C ASN A 63 37.33 -10.04 -2.06
N THR A 64 36.13 -9.92 -1.50
CA THR A 64 35.01 -9.20 -2.10
C THR A 64 35.07 -7.72 -1.76
N THR A 65 35.25 -7.37 -0.48
CA THR A 65 35.22 -5.97 -0.02
C THR A 65 36.60 -5.31 -0.01
N HIS A 66 37.67 -6.10 -0.17
CA HIS A 66 39.06 -5.71 0.04
C HIS A 66 39.36 -5.19 1.46
N GLU A 67 38.43 -5.37 2.40
CA GLU A 67 38.60 -4.97 3.79
C GLU A 67 39.62 -5.86 4.49
N LYS A 68 40.50 -5.26 5.29
CA LYS A 68 41.41 -5.98 6.18
C LYS A 68 40.66 -6.39 7.45
N ILE A 69 40.52 -7.68 7.68
CA ILE A 69 39.85 -8.24 8.86
C ILE A 69 40.78 -8.10 10.07
N PRO A 70 40.33 -7.45 11.16
CA PRO A 70 41.13 -7.34 12.38
C PRO A 70 41.39 -8.73 12.98
N VAL A 71 42.66 -9.00 13.29
CA VAL A 71 43.10 -10.27 13.89
C VAL A 71 43.85 -10.02 15.20
N THR A 72 43.91 -11.05 16.03
CA THR A 72 44.81 -11.18 17.16
C THR A 72 45.86 -12.21 16.79
N LEU A 73 47.12 -11.82 16.89
CA LEU A 73 48.28 -12.67 16.61
C LEU A 73 48.92 -13.06 17.94
N SER A 74 49.15 -14.36 18.16
CA SER A 74 49.70 -14.84 19.43
C SER A 74 50.67 -16.01 19.25
N PRO A 75 51.78 -16.08 20.01
CA PRO A 75 52.67 -17.24 20.00
C PRO A 75 51.95 -18.52 20.42
N VAL A 76 52.33 -19.66 19.84
CA VAL A 76 51.86 -20.97 20.33
C VAL A 76 52.73 -21.38 21.53
N PRO A 77 52.14 -21.68 22.71
CA PRO A 77 52.88 -22.11 23.88
C PRO A 77 53.78 -23.31 23.57
N ASN A 78 55.04 -23.26 24.01
CA ASN A 78 56.05 -24.31 23.82
C ASN A 78 56.40 -24.63 22.35
N ASN A 79 56.00 -23.79 21.38
CA ASN A 79 56.41 -23.93 19.98
C ASN A 79 56.92 -22.58 19.43
N PRO A 80 58.23 -22.30 19.53
CA PRO A 80 58.81 -21.02 19.11
C PRO A 80 58.78 -20.79 17.59
N LYS A 81 58.32 -21.79 16.83
CA LYS A 81 58.20 -21.76 15.39
C LYS A 81 56.76 -21.54 14.93
N ALA A 82 55.80 -21.31 15.82
CA ALA A 82 54.40 -21.20 15.44
C ALA A 82 53.66 -20.07 16.16
N PHE A 83 52.68 -19.51 15.47
CA PHE A 83 51.77 -18.50 16.00
C PHE A 83 50.34 -18.74 15.50
N LEU A 84 49.36 -18.18 16.22
CA LEU A 84 47.95 -18.22 15.89
C LEU A 84 47.53 -16.92 15.20
N ILE A 85 46.58 -17.04 14.26
CA ILE A 85 45.82 -15.93 13.71
C ILE A 85 44.37 -16.16 14.10
N GLN A 86 43.87 -15.35 15.03
CA GLN A 86 42.50 -15.42 15.51
C GLN A 86 41.75 -14.17 15.05
N PRO A 87 40.63 -14.30 14.31
CA PRO A 87 39.88 -13.12 13.91
C PRO A 87 39.19 -12.49 15.13
N LYS A 88 39.22 -11.16 15.24
CA LYS A 88 38.58 -10.41 16.35
C LYS A 88 37.06 -10.35 16.23
N ARG A 89 36.54 -10.63 15.03
CA ARG A 89 35.12 -10.83 14.73
C ARG A 89 34.98 -12.06 13.83
N ASN A 90 33.80 -12.66 13.76
CA ASN A 90 33.58 -13.75 12.81
C ASN A 90 33.79 -13.27 11.37
N TYR A 91 34.33 -14.14 10.52
CA TYR A 91 34.27 -13.97 9.07
C TYR A 91 32.82 -14.05 8.58
N ASP A 92 32.49 -13.37 7.50
CA ASP A 92 31.20 -13.50 6.81
C ASP A 92 31.04 -14.91 6.23
N TYR A 93 29.81 -15.42 6.17
CA TYR A 93 29.48 -16.70 5.53
C TYR A 93 29.68 -16.66 4.01
N SER A 94 29.91 -17.81 3.39
CA SER A 94 30.07 -17.96 1.92
C SER A 94 31.06 -16.98 1.27
N THR A 95 32.04 -16.50 2.04
CA THR A 95 32.91 -15.40 1.64
C THR A 95 34.34 -15.88 1.54
N THR A 96 35.03 -15.42 0.50
CA THR A 96 36.42 -15.80 0.25
C THR A 96 37.36 -14.77 0.87
N TYR A 97 38.38 -15.25 1.59
CA TYR A 97 39.37 -14.46 2.29
C TYR A 97 40.77 -14.89 1.89
N THR A 98 41.73 -13.96 1.98
CA THR A 98 43.16 -14.24 1.77
C THR A 98 43.96 -13.85 3.00
N ILE A 99 44.70 -14.81 3.56
CA ILE A 99 45.72 -14.56 4.59
C ILE A 99 47.02 -14.19 3.88
N THR A 100 47.64 -13.09 4.28
CA THR A 100 48.92 -12.62 3.75
C THR A 100 49.97 -12.56 4.85
N LEU A 101 51.16 -13.11 4.55
CA LEU A 101 52.35 -13.06 5.39
C LEU A 101 53.47 -12.36 4.63
N LYS A 102 53.96 -11.24 5.16
CA LYS A 102 55.05 -10.46 4.57
C LYS A 102 55.96 -9.88 5.65
N GLY A 103 57.25 -9.75 5.36
CA GLY A 103 58.19 -9.02 6.23
C GLY A 103 58.48 -9.61 7.61
N LEU A 104 57.98 -10.81 7.96
CA LEU A 104 58.31 -11.46 9.24
C LEU A 104 59.81 -11.78 9.32
N LYS A 105 60.36 -11.76 10.53
CA LYS A 105 61.75 -12.15 10.79
C LYS A 105 61.84 -13.43 11.61
N SER A 106 62.91 -14.17 11.38
CA SER A 106 63.33 -15.23 12.29
C SER A 106 63.94 -14.64 13.57
N ALA A 107 64.00 -15.43 14.65
CA ALA A 107 64.68 -15.05 15.90
C ALA A 107 66.17 -14.70 15.72
N LYS A 108 66.77 -15.02 14.57
CA LYS A 108 68.13 -14.62 14.17
C LYS A 108 68.17 -13.33 13.33
N GLY A 109 67.04 -12.62 13.20
CA GLY A 109 66.93 -11.35 12.46
C GLY A 109 66.81 -11.47 10.94
N LYS A 110 66.87 -12.68 10.34
CA LYS A 110 66.70 -12.86 8.89
C LYS A 110 65.23 -12.68 8.49
N SER A 111 64.95 -11.74 7.58
CA SER A 111 63.62 -11.50 7.00
C SER A 111 63.18 -12.62 6.07
N MET A 112 61.87 -12.80 5.93
CA MET A 112 61.27 -13.63 4.87
C MET A 112 61.70 -13.16 3.48
N GLU A 113 62.01 -14.11 2.60
CA GLU A 113 62.53 -13.83 1.25
C GLU A 113 61.44 -13.37 0.28
N ALA A 114 60.18 -13.72 0.52
CA ALA A 114 59.04 -13.30 -0.29
C ALA A 114 57.71 -13.40 0.48
N GLU A 115 56.74 -12.60 0.06
CA GLU A 115 55.36 -12.65 0.56
C GLU A 115 54.73 -14.02 0.28
N ARG A 116 53.83 -14.44 1.16
CA ARG A 116 53.06 -15.69 1.04
C ARG A 116 51.58 -15.40 1.28
N THR A 117 50.73 -15.98 0.45
CA THR A 117 49.27 -15.85 0.56
C THR A 117 48.59 -17.21 0.60
N VAL A 118 47.46 -17.29 1.31
CA VAL A 118 46.59 -18.47 1.36
C VAL A 118 45.13 -18.01 1.29
N THR A 119 44.36 -18.57 0.37
CA THR A 119 42.94 -18.25 0.20
C THR A 119 42.05 -19.34 0.78
N PHE A 120 40.96 -18.95 1.45
CA PHE A 120 39.93 -19.85 1.97
C PHE A 120 38.54 -19.26 1.76
N THR A 121 37.52 -20.11 1.62
CA THR A 121 36.12 -19.67 1.61
C THR A 121 35.43 -20.22 2.85
N THR A 122 34.63 -19.37 3.48
CA THR A 122 33.85 -19.77 4.65
C THR A 122 32.64 -20.59 4.26
N VAL A 123 32.20 -21.47 5.16
CA VAL A 123 30.99 -22.28 4.99
C VAL A 123 29.81 -21.37 4.64
N ALA A 124 28.87 -21.92 3.87
CA ALA A 124 27.54 -21.37 3.84
C ALA A 124 26.93 -21.44 5.25
N LYS A 125 26.07 -20.47 5.57
CA LYS A 125 25.33 -20.51 6.83
C LYS A 125 24.48 -21.78 6.84
N SER A 126 24.85 -22.73 7.69
CA SER A 126 24.06 -23.94 7.93
C SER A 126 22.78 -23.52 8.63
N GLU A 127 21.70 -23.41 7.87
CA GLU A 127 20.37 -23.17 8.40
C GLU A 127 19.58 -24.48 8.30
N THR A 128 18.93 -24.87 9.39
CA THR A 128 18.01 -26.02 9.40
C THR A 128 16.91 -25.77 8.35
N PRO A 129 16.63 -26.73 7.45
CA PRO A 129 15.52 -26.61 6.52
C PRO A 129 14.24 -26.27 7.27
N ILE A 130 13.53 -25.24 6.81
CA ILE A 130 12.21 -24.90 7.36
C ILE A 130 11.26 -26.06 7.05
N ASN A 131 10.55 -26.54 8.06
CA ASN A 131 9.51 -27.53 7.86
C ASN A 131 8.31 -26.86 7.18
N ILE A 132 8.13 -27.12 5.89
CA ILE A 132 7.01 -26.61 5.10
C ILE A 132 5.71 -27.33 5.47
N GLY A 133 4.58 -26.63 5.42
CA GLY A 133 3.26 -27.23 5.58
C GLY A 133 2.93 -28.22 4.47
N SER A 134 1.87 -29.01 4.69
CA SER A 134 1.30 -29.86 3.64
C SER A 134 0.29 -29.07 2.81
N ALA A 135 0.09 -29.48 1.55
CA ALA A 135 -0.97 -28.91 0.72
C ALA A 135 -2.34 -29.09 1.41
N PRO A 136 -3.27 -28.11 1.34
CA PRO A 136 -4.58 -28.23 1.96
C PRO A 136 -5.40 -29.39 1.34
N ASP A 137 -6.41 -29.85 2.07
CA ASP A 137 -7.34 -30.88 1.58
C ASP A 137 -8.10 -30.35 0.36
N LYS A 138 -8.11 -31.13 -0.73
CA LYS A 138 -8.84 -30.81 -1.96
C LYS A 138 -10.36 -30.80 -1.78
N SER A 139 -10.87 -31.36 -0.69
CA SER A 139 -12.32 -31.34 -0.36
C SER A 139 -12.82 -29.97 0.09
N LEU A 140 -11.93 -29.06 0.51
CA LEU A 140 -12.27 -27.71 0.92
C LEU A 140 -12.93 -26.92 -0.23
N SER A 141 -13.78 -25.94 0.11
CA SER A 141 -14.22 -24.96 -0.89
C SER A 141 -13.02 -24.19 -1.47
N ASP A 142 -13.16 -23.62 -2.67
CA ASP A 142 -12.06 -22.89 -3.30
C ASP A 142 -11.55 -21.73 -2.44
N GLN A 143 -12.46 -20.98 -1.81
CA GLN A 143 -12.12 -19.89 -0.90
C GLN A 143 -11.41 -20.36 0.39
N GLN A 144 -11.82 -21.49 0.97
CA GLN A 144 -11.12 -22.10 2.11
C GLN A 144 -9.74 -22.62 1.71
N TYR A 145 -9.62 -23.19 0.52
CA TYR A 145 -8.34 -23.65 -0.01
C TYR A 145 -7.36 -22.48 -0.18
N ALA A 146 -7.81 -21.38 -0.79
CA ALA A 146 -7.02 -20.15 -0.92
C ALA A 146 -6.63 -19.58 0.44
N TYR A 147 -7.57 -19.54 1.39
CA TYR A 147 -7.31 -19.04 2.75
C TYR A 147 -6.24 -19.86 3.48
N GLU A 148 -6.28 -21.20 3.43
CA GLU A 148 -5.27 -22.04 4.10
C GLU A 148 -3.87 -21.91 3.46
N VAL A 149 -3.79 -21.79 2.13
CA VAL A 149 -2.50 -21.48 1.46
C VAL A 149 -1.98 -20.10 1.89
N THR A 150 -2.85 -19.09 1.93
CA THR A 150 -2.53 -17.72 2.34
C THR A 150 -2.02 -17.69 3.79
N LYS A 151 -2.74 -18.38 4.68
CA LYS A 151 -2.42 -18.52 6.10
C LYS A 151 -1.05 -19.17 6.29
N GLU A 152 -0.81 -20.30 5.66
CA GLU A 152 0.47 -21.02 5.72
C GLU A 152 1.62 -20.11 5.27
N LEU A 153 1.53 -19.49 4.09
CA LEU A 153 2.57 -18.59 3.57
C LEU A 153 2.84 -17.36 4.46
N SER A 154 1.84 -16.91 5.21
CA SER A 154 1.95 -15.77 6.12
C SER A 154 2.57 -16.11 7.49
N GLU A 155 2.91 -17.39 7.75
CA GLU A 155 3.50 -17.77 9.03
C GLU A 155 4.94 -17.27 9.20
N ASN A 156 5.30 -16.94 10.45
CA ASN A 156 6.65 -16.48 10.81
C ASN A 156 7.77 -17.42 10.37
N LYS A 157 7.52 -18.72 10.22
CA LYS A 157 8.51 -19.71 9.76
C LYS A 157 9.03 -19.41 8.36
N TYR A 158 8.25 -18.72 7.52
CA TYR A 158 8.63 -18.26 6.20
C TYR A 158 9.35 -16.90 6.20
N GLN A 159 9.65 -16.33 7.38
CA GLN A 159 10.53 -15.17 7.55
C GLN A 159 10.14 -13.94 6.69
N GLY A 160 8.85 -13.81 6.33
CA GLY A 160 8.32 -12.73 5.51
C GLY A 160 8.72 -12.82 4.03
N ARG A 161 9.22 -13.98 3.59
CA ARG A 161 9.40 -14.35 2.17
C ARG A 161 10.26 -13.41 1.33
N LEU A 162 11.22 -12.70 1.91
CA LEU A 162 12.14 -11.90 1.10
C LEU A 162 13.04 -12.81 0.26
N VAL A 163 13.20 -12.50 -1.03
CA VAL A 163 14.02 -13.29 -1.96
C VAL A 163 15.42 -13.52 -1.41
N GLY A 164 15.98 -14.71 -1.63
CA GLY A 164 17.29 -15.11 -1.12
C GLY A 164 17.31 -15.55 0.36
N THR A 165 16.22 -15.38 1.10
CA THR A 165 16.07 -15.98 2.43
C THR A 165 15.62 -17.43 2.33
N ASN A 166 15.87 -18.21 3.39
CA ASN A 166 15.35 -19.57 3.49
C ASN A 166 13.84 -19.60 3.60
N GLY A 167 13.25 -18.60 4.26
CA GLY A 167 11.81 -18.39 4.28
C GLY A 167 11.21 -18.36 2.88
N TYR A 168 11.79 -17.58 1.97
CA TYR A 168 11.36 -17.52 0.58
C TYR A 168 11.53 -18.86 -0.17
N LYS A 169 12.69 -19.53 -0.02
CA LYS A 169 12.89 -20.84 -0.63
C LYS A 169 11.87 -21.88 -0.12
N ALA A 170 11.60 -21.87 1.18
CA ALA A 170 10.59 -22.73 1.78
C ALA A 170 9.18 -22.42 1.25
N SER A 171 8.84 -21.15 1.03
CA SER A 171 7.58 -20.78 0.38
C SER A 171 7.50 -21.29 -1.06
N ALA A 172 8.59 -21.21 -1.82
CA ALA A 172 8.65 -21.76 -3.17
C ALA A 172 8.47 -23.28 -3.18
N ASP A 173 9.13 -23.99 -2.27
CA ASP A 173 8.98 -25.44 -2.10
C ASP A 173 7.56 -25.83 -1.68
N TYR A 174 6.95 -25.05 -0.78
CA TYR A 174 5.56 -25.24 -0.37
C TYR A 174 4.61 -25.12 -1.58
N ILE A 175 4.70 -24.07 -2.38
CA ILE A 175 3.82 -23.90 -3.55
C ILE A 175 4.11 -24.93 -4.65
N ALA A 176 5.37 -25.32 -4.85
CA ALA A 176 5.70 -26.43 -5.72
C ALA A 176 5.03 -27.73 -5.25
N SER A 177 4.99 -27.98 -3.93
CA SER A 177 4.28 -29.13 -3.35
C SER A 177 2.77 -29.04 -3.54
N VAL A 178 2.18 -27.84 -3.44
CA VAL A 178 0.76 -27.59 -3.69
C VAL A 178 0.44 -27.91 -5.16
N PHE A 179 1.18 -27.35 -6.12
CA PHE A 179 0.99 -27.62 -7.55
C PHE A 179 1.19 -29.10 -7.90
N SER A 180 2.21 -29.73 -7.31
CA SER A 180 2.45 -31.17 -7.48
C SER A 180 1.29 -32.00 -6.93
N SER A 181 0.77 -31.67 -5.76
CA SER A 181 -0.36 -32.38 -5.16
C SER A 181 -1.62 -32.29 -6.02
N LEU A 182 -1.80 -31.18 -6.73
CA LEU A 182 -2.90 -30.94 -7.65
C LEU A 182 -2.69 -31.60 -9.03
N GLY A 183 -1.50 -32.12 -9.32
CA GLY A 183 -1.20 -32.82 -10.58
C GLY A 183 -0.92 -31.90 -11.76
N LEU A 184 -0.49 -30.66 -11.51
CA LEU A 184 -0.12 -29.72 -12.57
C LEU A 184 1.10 -30.25 -13.35
N ASN A 185 1.19 -29.95 -14.63
CA ASN A 185 2.37 -30.25 -15.42
C ASN A 185 3.50 -29.28 -15.05
N THR A 186 4.73 -29.77 -15.00
CA THR A 186 5.91 -28.94 -14.83
C THR A 186 6.22 -28.16 -16.11
N VAL A 187 6.93 -27.04 -15.95
CA VAL A 187 7.54 -26.29 -17.05
C VAL A 187 9.02 -26.68 -17.09
N ASP A 188 9.54 -27.08 -18.25
CA ASP A 188 10.93 -27.54 -18.40
C ASP A 188 11.35 -28.63 -17.39
N ASN A 189 10.42 -29.55 -17.09
CA ASN A 189 10.58 -30.67 -16.14
C ASN A 189 10.77 -30.27 -14.66
N ASN A 190 10.51 -29.03 -14.28
CA ASN A 190 10.53 -28.59 -12.89
C ASN A 190 9.36 -27.64 -12.56
N TYR A 191 8.97 -27.54 -11.28
CA TYR A 191 8.09 -26.46 -10.83
C TYR A 191 8.89 -25.20 -10.51
N LEU A 192 10.17 -25.34 -10.17
CA LEU A 192 11.03 -24.21 -9.79
C LEU A 192 11.87 -23.74 -10.98
N GLU A 193 11.70 -22.47 -11.36
CA GLU A 193 12.59 -21.76 -12.28
C GLU A 193 13.48 -20.81 -11.46
N SER A 194 14.80 -21.03 -11.47
CA SER A 194 15.73 -20.17 -10.74
C SER A 194 16.18 -18.98 -11.59
N TYR A 195 16.30 -17.81 -10.95
CA TYR A 195 16.78 -16.58 -11.57
C TYR A 195 17.72 -15.82 -10.63
N PRO A 196 18.66 -15.01 -11.15
CA PRO A 196 19.48 -14.13 -10.32
C PRO A 196 18.64 -12.96 -9.80
N ALA A 197 18.73 -12.69 -8.50
CA ALA A 197 18.02 -11.61 -7.84
C ALA A 197 18.98 -10.68 -7.07
N SER A 198 18.63 -9.41 -6.96
CA SER A 198 19.44 -8.38 -6.32
C SER A 198 18.70 -7.84 -5.10
N ILE A 199 19.23 -8.11 -3.90
CA ILE A 199 18.55 -7.80 -2.64
C ILE A 199 19.37 -6.85 -1.76
N ALA A 200 18.70 -6.18 -0.84
CA ALA A 200 19.33 -5.49 0.27
C ALA A 200 18.62 -5.79 1.60
N GLN A 201 19.41 -5.93 2.67
CA GLN A 201 18.91 -6.26 4.00
C GLN A 201 19.72 -5.53 5.07
N LEU A 202 19.10 -5.33 6.24
CA LEU A 202 19.81 -4.82 7.41
C LEU A 202 20.61 -5.95 8.06
N ASN A 203 21.88 -5.71 8.37
CA ASN A 203 22.70 -6.63 9.18
C ASN A 203 22.33 -6.52 10.67
N SER A 204 21.98 -5.32 11.12
CA SER A 204 21.58 -5.02 12.50
C SER A 204 20.49 -3.96 12.52
N MET A 205 19.75 -3.87 13.62
CA MET A 205 18.80 -2.76 13.79
C MET A 205 19.52 -1.41 13.71
N PRO A 206 19.01 -0.45 12.92
CA PRO A 206 19.57 0.89 12.90
C PRO A 206 19.48 1.54 14.27
N THR A 207 20.55 2.24 14.65
CA THR A 207 20.59 3.04 15.88
C THR A 207 20.55 4.50 15.50
N ILE A 208 19.47 5.19 15.84
CA ILE A 208 19.26 6.60 15.50
C ILE A 208 18.91 7.36 16.77
N LYS A 209 19.69 8.39 17.08
CA LYS A 209 19.49 9.26 18.23
C LYS A 209 19.51 10.70 17.78
N ILE A 210 18.49 11.47 18.17
CA ILE A 210 18.43 12.91 17.95
C ILE A 210 18.37 13.59 19.32
N ASN A 211 19.35 14.45 19.60
CA ASN A 211 19.60 15.00 20.93
C ASN A 211 19.67 13.87 21.98
N ASN A 212 18.71 13.81 22.90
CA ASN A 212 18.64 12.79 23.94
C ASN A 212 17.65 11.66 23.63
N LYS A 213 16.86 11.76 22.54
CA LYS A 213 15.85 10.76 22.18
C LYS A 213 16.46 9.71 21.24
N THR A 214 16.50 8.46 21.70
CA THR A 214 16.72 7.31 20.80
C THR A 214 15.41 7.03 20.08
N LEU A 215 15.44 7.01 18.75
CA LEU A 215 14.24 6.83 17.93
C LEU A 215 13.90 5.34 17.77
N THR A 216 12.60 5.05 17.70
CA THR A 216 12.05 3.70 17.50
C THR A 216 11.51 3.51 16.08
N MET A 217 11.94 2.45 15.39
CA MET A 217 11.52 2.17 14.01
C MET A 217 10.04 1.79 13.94
N PHE A 218 9.31 2.35 12.96
CA PHE A 218 7.84 2.29 12.80
C PHE A 218 7.02 3.03 13.88
N THR A 219 7.69 3.84 14.70
CA THR A 219 7.04 4.75 15.67
C THR A 219 7.51 6.17 15.45
N ASP A 220 8.82 6.39 15.50
CA ASP A 220 9.46 7.68 15.31
C ASP A 220 10.03 7.85 13.89
N TYR A 221 10.47 6.76 13.27
CA TYR A 221 11.14 6.79 11.97
C TYR A 221 10.93 5.51 11.14
N LYS A 222 11.18 5.60 9.84
CA LYS A 222 11.41 4.45 8.95
C LYS A 222 12.51 4.77 7.94
N LEU A 223 13.11 3.75 7.34
CA LEU A 223 14.14 3.94 6.31
C LEU A 223 13.50 4.20 4.94
N HIS A 224 14.16 5.01 4.12
CA HIS A 224 13.89 5.04 2.68
C HIS A 224 14.44 3.77 2.02
N GLY A 225 13.73 3.22 1.02
CA GLY A 225 14.08 1.94 0.39
C GLY A 225 15.50 1.88 -0.19
N ASN A 226 16.03 3.01 -0.68
CA ASN A 226 17.39 3.09 -1.23
C ASN A 226 18.45 3.58 -0.22
N THR A 227 18.17 3.68 1.09
CA THR A 227 19.17 4.24 2.02
C THR A 227 20.48 3.42 2.01
N PRO A 228 21.65 4.04 1.83
CA PRO A 228 22.94 3.37 2.01
C PRO A 228 23.23 3.10 3.50
N SER A 229 24.28 2.32 3.76
CA SER A 229 24.89 2.22 5.10
C SER A 229 25.39 3.59 5.54
N ALA A 230 25.34 3.86 6.84
CA ALA A 230 25.59 5.19 7.39
C ALA A 230 26.28 5.12 8.76
N ASN A 231 27.21 6.05 8.98
CA ASN A 231 27.68 6.42 10.30
C ASN A 231 27.76 7.96 10.36
N ILE A 232 26.68 8.59 10.84
CA ILE A 232 26.53 10.05 10.87
C ILE A 232 26.64 10.53 12.32
N ASN A 233 27.43 11.57 12.52
CA ASN A 233 27.45 12.37 13.73
C ASN A 233 27.54 13.85 13.32
N SER A 234 26.41 14.55 13.33
CA SER A 234 26.32 15.96 12.94
C SER A 234 25.23 16.65 13.75
N ASN A 235 25.30 17.96 13.90
CA ASN A 235 24.32 18.73 14.66
C ASN A 235 23.63 19.83 13.86
N GLN A 236 23.92 19.95 12.56
CA GLN A 236 23.44 21.06 11.73
C GLN A 236 22.31 20.60 10.83
N ILE A 237 21.07 21.05 11.09
CA ILE A 237 19.87 20.70 10.32
C ILE A 237 19.33 21.95 9.62
N VAL A 238 19.03 21.85 8.33
CA VAL A 238 18.43 22.92 7.51
C VAL A 238 17.12 22.42 6.90
N PHE A 239 16.05 23.18 7.05
CA PHE A 239 14.79 22.91 6.36
C PHE A 239 14.83 23.39 4.91
N VAL A 240 14.55 22.48 3.96
CA VAL A 240 14.60 22.73 2.51
C VAL A 240 13.25 22.50 1.82
N GLY A 241 12.14 22.83 2.50
CA GLY A 241 10.80 22.80 1.91
C GLY A 241 10.38 21.37 1.52
N ASN A 242 10.19 21.14 0.21
CA ASN A 242 9.83 19.83 -0.33
C ASN A 242 11.03 19.11 -0.97
N GLY A 243 12.22 19.70 -0.95
CA GLY A 243 13.47 19.09 -1.44
C GLY A 243 13.64 19.13 -2.97
N TYR A 244 12.95 20.04 -3.66
CA TYR A 244 13.10 20.24 -5.11
C TYR A 244 14.32 21.12 -5.40
N SER A 245 14.83 21.09 -6.63
CA SER A 245 16.03 21.83 -7.05
C SER A 245 16.01 23.31 -6.68
N GLU A 246 14.86 23.98 -6.80
CA GLU A 246 14.66 25.39 -6.45
C GLU A 246 14.68 25.68 -4.94
N ASP A 247 14.49 24.66 -4.10
CA ASP A 247 14.50 24.81 -2.64
C ASP A 247 15.94 24.92 -2.08
N TYR A 248 16.97 24.69 -2.92
CA TYR A 248 18.40 24.69 -2.53
C TYR A 248 19.11 26.03 -2.75
N ASN A 249 18.40 27.15 -2.70
CA ASN A 249 19.00 28.49 -2.62
C ASN A 249 19.53 28.80 -1.19
N VAL A 250 19.90 27.78 -0.43
CA VAL A 250 20.33 27.81 0.97
C VAL A 250 21.56 26.92 1.15
N ASP A 251 22.43 27.25 2.09
CA ASP A 251 23.68 26.50 2.30
C ASP A 251 23.45 25.17 3.05
N VAL A 252 23.47 24.06 2.31
CA VAL A 252 23.32 22.70 2.83
C VAL A 252 24.63 21.91 2.90
N LYS A 253 25.76 22.50 2.50
CA LYS A 253 27.03 21.77 2.40
C LYS A 253 27.49 21.30 3.78
N GLY A 254 27.72 19.99 3.92
CA GLY A 254 28.10 19.35 5.19
C GLY A 254 26.96 19.19 6.21
N LYS A 255 25.73 19.57 5.86
CA LYS A 255 24.58 19.62 6.77
C LYS A 255 23.59 18.50 6.51
N ILE A 256 22.72 18.29 7.50
CA ILE A 256 21.54 17.44 7.40
C ILE A 256 20.42 18.27 6.79
N VAL A 257 19.76 17.76 5.76
CA VAL A 257 18.56 18.42 5.22
C VAL A 257 17.30 17.80 5.80
N LEU A 258 16.30 18.63 6.05
CA LEU A 258 14.95 18.22 6.44
C LEU A 258 13.95 18.70 5.38
N PHE A 259 13.12 17.82 4.84
CA PHE A 259 12.09 18.21 3.87
C PHE A 259 10.82 17.35 3.96
N LYS A 260 9.74 17.84 3.34
CA LYS A 260 8.44 17.15 3.27
C LYS A 260 8.36 16.25 2.05
N ALA A 261 7.87 15.02 2.23
CA ALA A 261 7.71 14.05 1.14
C ALA A 261 6.56 14.42 0.18
N ASP A 262 5.69 15.36 0.54
CA ASP A 262 4.60 15.84 -0.32
C ASP A 262 5.13 16.28 -1.70
N VAL A 263 4.38 15.96 -2.75
CA VAL A 263 4.67 16.33 -4.14
C VAL A 263 4.09 17.71 -4.46
N LYS A 264 4.78 18.50 -5.29
CA LYS A 264 4.26 19.79 -5.75
C LYS A 264 3.28 19.56 -6.90
N THR A 265 2.11 20.20 -6.86
CA THR A 265 1.10 20.11 -7.93
C THR A 265 1.72 20.56 -9.26
N GLY A 266 1.59 19.75 -10.32
CA GLY A 266 2.16 20.03 -11.64
C GLY A 266 3.67 19.77 -11.78
N ASN A 267 4.34 19.27 -10.73
CA ASN A 267 5.74 18.87 -10.77
C ASN A 267 5.96 17.65 -9.86
N SER A 268 5.64 16.47 -10.36
CA SER A 268 5.84 15.20 -9.64
C SER A 268 7.31 14.76 -9.73
N MET A 269 8.00 14.72 -8.58
CA MET A 269 9.36 14.21 -8.47
C MET A 269 9.46 13.12 -7.41
N GLY A 270 10.16 12.04 -7.73
CA GLY A 270 10.40 10.92 -6.83
C GLY A 270 11.17 11.34 -5.57
N VAL A 271 10.99 10.59 -4.48
CA VAL A 271 11.74 10.82 -3.24
C VAL A 271 13.25 10.64 -3.48
N LEU A 272 13.65 9.57 -4.17
CA LEU A 272 15.06 9.28 -4.46
C LEU A 272 15.74 10.42 -5.23
N ASP A 273 15.06 11.02 -6.22
CA ASP A 273 15.60 12.13 -7.00
C ASP A 273 15.89 13.35 -6.12
N ARG A 274 14.97 13.66 -5.21
CA ARG A 274 15.15 14.75 -4.23
C ARG A 274 16.29 14.49 -3.26
N VAL A 275 16.48 13.24 -2.83
CA VAL A 275 17.65 12.83 -2.02
C VAL A 275 18.95 12.98 -2.82
N ASN A 276 18.96 12.62 -4.10
CA ASN A 276 20.12 12.79 -4.97
C ASN A 276 20.44 14.27 -5.22
N ILE A 277 19.44 15.14 -5.38
CA ILE A 277 19.64 16.59 -5.45
C ILE A 277 20.27 17.11 -4.15
N ALA A 278 19.77 16.70 -2.98
CA ALA A 278 20.37 17.08 -1.70
C ALA A 278 21.86 16.72 -1.63
N ALA A 279 22.20 15.50 -2.05
CA ALA A 279 23.57 15.01 -2.10
C ALA A 279 24.45 15.84 -3.05
N GLN A 280 23.96 16.14 -4.25
CA GLN A 280 24.67 16.99 -5.22
C GLN A 280 24.95 18.41 -4.68
N LYS A 281 24.06 18.93 -3.83
CA LYS A 281 24.23 20.22 -3.14
C LYS A 281 25.14 20.13 -1.91
N GLY A 282 25.62 18.94 -1.56
CA GLY A 282 26.60 18.69 -0.51
C GLY A 282 26.01 18.34 0.86
N ALA A 283 24.71 18.03 0.95
CA ALA A 283 24.13 17.48 2.17
C ALA A 283 24.73 16.11 2.50
N ILE A 284 24.81 15.77 3.79
CA ILE A 284 25.41 14.49 4.26
C ILE A 284 24.35 13.43 4.60
N THR A 285 23.10 13.83 4.83
CA THR A 285 21.96 12.94 5.06
C THR A 285 20.65 13.73 4.92
N ALA A 286 19.55 13.02 4.65
CA ALA A 286 18.22 13.56 4.56
C ALA A 286 17.29 12.99 5.64
N LEU A 287 16.58 13.90 6.32
CA LEU A 287 15.42 13.61 7.17
C LEU A 287 14.15 14.02 6.41
N MET A 288 13.15 13.15 6.39
CA MET A 288 11.95 13.38 5.62
C MET A 288 10.69 13.33 6.49
N ILE A 289 9.77 14.27 6.30
CA ILE A 289 8.43 14.17 6.86
C ILE A 289 7.56 13.38 5.88
N PRO A 290 7.00 12.23 6.28
CA PRO A 290 6.16 11.44 5.39
C PRO A 290 4.90 12.22 4.99
N SER A 291 4.44 11.96 3.77
CA SER A 291 3.11 12.37 3.34
C SER A 291 2.06 11.53 4.06
N GLN A 292 0.81 11.99 4.02
CA GLN A 292 -0.32 11.23 4.58
C GLN A 292 -0.48 9.82 3.96
N TYR A 293 0.01 9.64 2.72
CA TYR A 293 -0.07 8.39 1.97
C TYR A 293 1.04 7.38 2.33
N MET A 294 2.12 7.81 2.96
CA MET A 294 3.25 6.96 3.33
C MET A 294 3.60 7.08 4.81
N PRO A 295 2.66 6.75 5.73
CA PRO A 295 2.87 6.95 7.16
C PRO A 295 4.09 6.17 7.70
N ILE A 296 4.64 6.61 8.84
CA ILE A 296 5.77 5.92 9.49
C ILE A 296 5.45 4.47 9.84
N THR A 297 4.17 4.13 10.04
CA THR A 297 3.72 2.80 10.45
C THR A 297 3.77 1.76 9.34
N THR A 298 4.05 2.16 8.10
CA THR A 298 4.17 1.25 6.94
C THR A 298 5.59 1.24 6.40
N ALA A 299 6.04 0.09 5.92
CA ALA A 299 7.18 0.02 5.03
C ALA A 299 6.85 0.75 3.71
N GLU A 300 7.86 1.33 3.07
CA GLU A 300 7.70 1.89 1.72
C GLU A 300 7.87 0.78 0.68
N LYS A 301 9.01 0.08 0.76
CA LYS A 301 9.42 -1.12 0.01
C LYS A 301 10.46 -1.86 0.87
N PRO A 302 10.81 -3.13 0.57
CA PRO A 302 12.06 -3.69 1.04
C PRO A 302 13.24 -2.79 0.66
N LEU A 303 14.36 -2.92 1.37
CA LEU A 303 15.57 -2.21 0.96
C LEU A 303 16.00 -2.67 -0.43
N LYS A 304 16.36 -1.71 -1.29
CA LYS A 304 16.75 -1.96 -2.67
C LYS A 304 18.25 -2.14 -2.82
N TYR A 305 18.62 -2.96 -3.81
CA TYR A 305 20.01 -3.16 -4.20
C TYR A 305 20.66 -1.86 -4.64
N GLU A 306 19.99 -1.05 -5.47
CA GLU A 306 20.46 0.30 -5.76
C GLU A 306 20.39 1.18 -4.52
N GLN A 307 21.44 1.96 -4.28
CA GLN A 307 21.51 2.87 -3.14
C GLN A 307 21.45 4.33 -3.59
N GLY A 308 20.80 5.16 -2.77
CA GLY A 308 20.83 6.61 -2.92
C GLY A 308 22.20 7.17 -2.56
N SER A 309 22.44 8.41 -2.99
CA SER A 309 23.72 9.08 -2.82
C SER A 309 24.07 9.40 -1.36
N ILE A 310 23.06 9.54 -0.50
CA ILE A 310 23.22 9.82 0.95
C ILE A 310 22.18 9.02 1.77
N PRO A 311 22.43 8.76 3.06
CA PRO A 311 21.46 8.15 3.96
C PRO A 311 20.19 8.98 4.08
N CYS A 312 19.03 8.31 4.01
CA CYS A 312 17.73 8.96 4.05
C CYS A 312 16.74 8.18 4.93
N ILE A 313 16.12 8.88 5.88
CA ILE A 313 15.07 8.33 6.74
C ILE A 313 13.85 9.24 6.77
N TYR A 314 12.68 8.65 6.95
CA TYR A 314 11.48 9.38 7.32
C TYR A 314 11.41 9.50 8.84
N ILE A 315 11.01 10.64 9.35
CA ILE A 315 10.75 10.91 10.77
C ILE A 315 9.34 11.49 10.95
N THR A 316 8.73 11.29 12.12
CA THR A 316 7.42 11.90 12.40
C THR A 316 7.52 13.43 12.52
N ARG A 317 6.37 14.10 12.32
CA ARG A 317 6.23 15.53 12.66
C ARG A 317 6.58 15.82 14.12
N ASP A 318 6.23 14.93 15.03
CA ASP A 318 6.58 15.02 16.47
C ASP A 318 8.11 15.03 16.69
N VAL A 319 8.86 14.12 16.05
CA VAL A 319 10.32 14.14 16.13
C VAL A 319 10.87 15.47 15.61
N SER A 320 10.32 15.98 14.51
CA SER A 320 10.72 17.28 13.97
C SER A 320 10.42 18.44 14.93
N SER A 321 9.18 18.56 15.40
CA SER A 321 8.76 19.71 16.21
C SER A 321 9.34 19.65 17.62
N ASN A 322 9.28 18.50 18.28
CA ASN A 322 9.54 18.38 19.72
C ASN A 322 10.96 17.89 20.04
N THR A 323 11.58 17.10 19.15
CA THR A 323 12.96 16.63 19.38
C THR A 323 14.00 17.52 18.69
N ILE A 324 13.75 17.95 17.44
CA ILE A 324 14.63 18.87 16.70
C ILE A 324 14.32 20.35 17.03
N GLY A 325 13.08 20.68 17.39
CA GLY A 325 12.66 22.07 17.58
C GLY A 325 12.36 22.80 16.27
N LEU A 326 11.95 22.06 15.23
CA LEU A 326 11.65 22.57 13.89
C LEU A 326 10.24 22.12 13.47
N ASN A 327 9.28 23.04 13.46
CA ASN A 327 7.94 22.79 12.92
C ASN A 327 7.94 23.05 11.41
N VAL A 328 7.94 21.98 10.61
CA VAL A 328 8.03 22.06 9.13
C VAL A 328 6.82 22.72 8.46
N ASP A 329 5.70 22.83 9.16
CA ASP A 329 4.46 23.39 8.61
C ASP A 329 4.42 24.92 8.75
N SER A 330 5.22 25.49 9.66
CA SER A 330 5.33 26.94 9.89
C SER A 330 6.74 27.52 9.65
N SER A 331 7.74 26.68 9.37
CA SER A 331 9.12 27.13 9.14
C SER A 331 9.34 27.65 7.72
N ASN A 332 10.11 28.72 7.60
CA ASN A 332 10.54 29.25 6.31
C ASN A 332 11.66 28.40 5.71
N LEU A 333 11.78 28.43 4.38
CA LEU A 333 12.91 27.81 3.68
C LEU A 333 14.25 28.31 4.25
N GLY A 334 15.20 27.41 4.48
CA GLY A 334 16.52 27.73 5.05
C GLY A 334 16.55 27.84 6.57
N THR A 335 15.43 27.63 7.27
CA THR A 335 15.39 27.60 8.74
C THR A 335 16.43 26.60 9.25
N PHE A 336 17.36 27.10 10.06
CA PHE A 336 18.47 26.34 10.63
C PHE A 336 18.18 25.96 12.08
N LYS A 337 18.52 24.72 12.46
CA LYS A 337 18.48 24.25 13.85
C LYS A 337 19.70 23.44 14.20
N THR A 338 20.11 23.58 15.46
CA THR A 338 21.14 22.73 16.06
C THR A 338 20.47 21.59 16.82
N ALA A 339 20.64 20.35 16.35
CA ALA A 339 20.21 19.15 17.06
C ALA A 339 21.16 18.00 16.71
N THR A 340 21.78 17.37 17.71
CA THR A 340 22.79 16.33 17.50
C THR A 340 22.13 15.06 16.97
N VAL A 341 22.41 14.68 15.74
CA VAL A 341 21.98 13.44 15.10
C VAL A 341 23.15 12.45 15.09
N GLN A 342 22.95 11.32 15.76
CA GLN A 342 23.83 10.16 15.72
C GLN A 342 23.07 9.01 15.05
N MET A 343 23.58 8.51 13.93
CA MET A 343 22.91 7.50 13.12
C MET A 343 23.90 6.42 12.68
N THR A 344 23.58 5.16 12.98
CA THR A 344 24.27 3.99 12.45
C THR A 344 23.26 3.11 11.71
N ILE A 345 23.50 2.91 10.42
CA ILE A 345 22.72 2.03 9.53
C ILE A 345 23.71 1.07 8.88
N ASP A 346 23.44 -0.23 8.97
CA ASP A 346 24.26 -1.27 8.33
C ASP A 346 23.39 -2.09 7.36
N VAL A 347 23.52 -1.78 6.06
CA VAL A 347 22.82 -2.45 4.97
C VAL A 347 23.82 -3.31 4.19
N ASN A 348 23.48 -4.58 4.02
CA ASN A 348 24.16 -5.50 3.13
C ASN A 348 23.41 -5.63 1.80
N ARG A 349 24.13 -5.71 0.70
CA ARG A 349 23.58 -5.79 -0.67
C ARG A 349 24.24 -6.95 -1.40
N ASN A 350 23.44 -7.92 -1.79
CA ASN A 350 23.94 -9.16 -2.38
C ASN A 350 23.14 -9.53 -3.61
N LYS A 351 23.80 -10.25 -4.51
CA LYS A 351 23.13 -11.06 -5.51
C LYS A 351 22.86 -12.44 -4.92
N VAL A 352 21.63 -12.92 -5.08
CA VAL A 352 21.14 -14.19 -4.55
C VAL A 352 20.37 -14.93 -5.65
N ASN A 353 20.01 -16.18 -5.39
CA ASN A 353 19.13 -16.92 -6.28
C ASN A 353 17.67 -16.75 -5.81
N GLY A 354 16.81 -16.32 -6.73
CA GLY A 354 15.36 -16.38 -6.61
C GLY A 354 14.78 -17.63 -7.28
N TYR A 355 13.49 -17.87 -7.07
CA TYR A 355 12.75 -19.02 -7.60
C TYR A 355 11.31 -18.65 -7.97
N ASN A 356 10.97 -18.68 -9.26
CA ASN A 356 9.59 -18.66 -9.68
C ASN A 356 9.01 -20.08 -9.50
N VAL A 357 7.72 -20.17 -9.18
CA VAL A 357 7.02 -21.46 -9.11
C VAL A 357 5.98 -21.52 -10.23
N LEU A 358 6.17 -22.44 -11.16
CA LEU A 358 5.42 -22.53 -12.42
C LEU A 358 4.73 -23.90 -12.52
N GLY A 359 3.42 -23.91 -12.74
CA GLY A 359 2.67 -25.14 -12.96
C GLY A 359 1.57 -24.97 -14.00
N MET A 360 1.42 -25.93 -14.91
CA MET A 360 0.54 -25.79 -16.07
C MET A 360 -0.58 -26.83 -16.11
N ILE A 361 -1.79 -26.38 -16.42
CA ILE A 361 -2.92 -27.22 -16.79
C ILE A 361 -3.10 -27.12 -18.29
N LYS A 362 -3.15 -28.28 -18.97
CA LYS A 362 -3.34 -28.32 -20.42
C LYS A 362 -4.79 -28.06 -20.77
N GLY A 363 -5.01 -27.11 -21.68
CA GLY A 363 -6.33 -26.84 -22.23
C GLY A 363 -6.72 -27.82 -23.34
N LYS A 364 -7.89 -27.58 -23.93
CA LYS A 364 -8.33 -28.24 -25.16
C LYS A 364 -7.46 -27.84 -26.34
N ASP A 365 -7.19 -26.54 -26.47
CA ASP A 365 -6.20 -25.98 -27.39
C ASP A 365 -4.89 -25.76 -26.63
N THR A 366 -3.88 -26.56 -27.00
CA THR A 366 -2.56 -26.54 -26.37
C THR A 366 -1.58 -25.58 -27.06
N THR A 367 -2.01 -24.87 -28.11
CA THR A 367 -1.18 -23.93 -28.86
C THR A 367 -1.16 -22.52 -28.24
N LYS A 368 -2.08 -22.24 -27.33
CA LYS A 368 -2.22 -20.96 -26.63
C LYS A 368 -2.20 -21.15 -25.11
N THR A 369 -1.73 -20.12 -24.41
CA THR A 369 -1.56 -20.14 -22.96
C THR A 369 -2.03 -18.83 -22.33
N ILE A 370 -2.86 -18.93 -21.28
CA ILE A 370 -3.17 -17.82 -20.37
C ILE A 370 -2.28 -17.99 -19.14
N VAL A 371 -1.60 -16.93 -18.72
CA VAL A 371 -0.83 -16.89 -17.47
C VAL A 371 -1.69 -16.29 -16.37
N ILE A 372 -1.74 -16.94 -15.22
CA ILE A 372 -2.35 -16.41 -14.00
C ILE A 372 -1.23 -16.28 -12.98
N SER A 373 -0.89 -15.04 -12.62
CA SER A 373 0.28 -14.76 -11.79
C SER A 373 -0.07 -14.13 -10.45
N ALA A 374 0.85 -14.29 -9.50
CA ALA A 374 0.88 -13.58 -8.22
C ALA A 374 2.33 -13.50 -7.73
N SER A 375 2.57 -12.69 -6.71
CA SER A 375 3.92 -12.49 -6.16
C SER A 375 4.15 -13.35 -4.92
N LEU A 376 5.18 -14.20 -4.98
CA LEU A 376 5.58 -15.11 -3.90
C LEU A 376 6.36 -14.38 -2.80
N ASP A 377 7.14 -13.37 -3.17
CA ASP A 377 8.00 -12.66 -2.23
C ASP A 377 7.23 -11.73 -1.28
N GLY A 378 7.93 -11.26 -0.26
CA GLY A 378 7.43 -10.28 0.70
C GLY A 378 8.57 -9.45 1.27
N TYR A 379 8.24 -8.65 2.29
CA TYR A 379 9.16 -7.66 2.88
C TYR A 379 10.26 -8.26 3.76
N GLY A 380 10.16 -9.55 4.10
CA GLY A 380 11.13 -10.24 4.93
C GLY A 380 10.97 -9.98 6.42
N SER A 381 12.11 -9.99 7.13
CA SER A 381 12.18 -9.82 8.57
C SER A 381 13.20 -8.76 8.95
N LEU A 382 12.95 -8.07 10.04
CA LEU A 382 13.92 -7.15 10.65
C LEU A 382 14.94 -7.93 11.49
N PRO A 383 16.15 -7.38 11.71
CA PRO A 383 17.18 -8.04 12.53
C PRO A 383 16.77 -8.35 13.98
N ASN A 384 15.74 -7.67 14.50
CA ASN A 384 15.18 -7.96 15.82
C ASN A 384 14.10 -9.07 15.81
N GLY A 385 13.92 -9.78 14.70
CA GLY A 385 13.01 -10.92 14.57
C GLY A 385 11.55 -10.57 14.26
N ARG A 386 11.20 -9.28 14.12
CA ARG A 386 9.86 -8.89 13.64
C ARG A 386 9.73 -9.26 12.16
N VAL A 387 8.68 -10.00 11.83
CA VAL A 387 8.40 -10.51 10.48
C VAL A 387 7.27 -9.68 9.85
N PHE A 388 7.40 -9.35 8.58
CA PHE A 388 6.29 -8.86 7.77
C PHE A 388 5.56 -10.06 7.18
N PRO A 389 4.34 -10.40 7.65
CA PRO A 389 3.70 -11.65 7.24
C PRO A 389 3.25 -11.62 5.77
N GLY A 390 2.84 -10.45 5.26
CA GLY A 390 2.45 -10.29 3.86
C GLY A 390 1.27 -11.19 3.49
N ALA A 391 0.26 -11.27 4.37
CA ALA A 391 -0.90 -12.14 4.19
C ALA A 391 -1.73 -11.67 3.00
N SER A 392 -2.03 -10.38 2.95
CA SER A 392 -2.69 -9.77 1.81
C SER A 392 -1.72 -9.50 0.68
N ALA A 393 -0.57 -8.88 0.96
CA ALA A 393 0.47 -8.54 -0.01
C ALA A 393 1.70 -9.46 0.12
N ASP A 394 1.83 -10.56 -0.64
CA ASP A 394 0.88 -11.08 -1.63
C ASP A 394 0.60 -12.59 -1.48
N ALA A 395 0.59 -13.10 -0.23
CA ALA A 395 0.23 -14.50 0.00
C ALA A 395 -1.21 -14.81 -0.46
N SER A 396 -2.11 -13.81 -0.44
CA SER A 396 -3.49 -13.92 -0.89
C SER A 396 -3.63 -14.15 -2.39
N GLY A 397 -2.82 -13.47 -3.22
CA GLY A 397 -2.75 -13.74 -4.66
C GLY A 397 -2.26 -15.15 -4.93
N VAL A 398 -1.22 -15.60 -4.19
CA VAL A 398 -0.69 -16.97 -4.31
C VAL A 398 -1.72 -18.03 -3.85
N GLY A 399 -2.48 -17.74 -2.79
CA GLY A 399 -3.61 -18.58 -2.38
C GLY A 399 -4.70 -18.65 -3.46
N THR A 400 -5.00 -17.53 -4.10
CA THR A 400 -5.98 -17.43 -5.18
C THR A 400 -5.56 -18.28 -6.39
N ILE A 401 -4.31 -18.16 -6.87
CA ILE A 401 -3.84 -19.00 -8.00
C ILE A 401 -3.87 -20.49 -7.66
N ALA A 402 -3.58 -20.87 -6.40
CA ALA A 402 -3.65 -22.26 -5.96
C ALA A 402 -5.10 -22.81 -5.97
N ALA A 403 -6.07 -22.00 -5.56
CA ALA A 403 -7.49 -22.38 -5.60
C ALA A 403 -8.04 -22.46 -7.03
N VAL A 404 -7.65 -21.54 -7.91
CA VAL A 404 -8.01 -21.59 -9.34
C VAL A 404 -7.37 -22.82 -10.01
N ALA A 405 -6.10 -23.12 -9.71
CA ALA A 405 -5.42 -24.32 -10.17
C ALA A 405 -6.14 -25.60 -9.71
N LYS A 406 -6.58 -25.65 -8.45
CA LYS A 406 -7.39 -26.75 -7.93
C LYS A 406 -8.66 -26.95 -8.76
N TYR A 407 -9.40 -25.89 -9.07
CA TYR A 407 -10.60 -25.97 -9.88
C TYR A 407 -10.31 -26.53 -11.28
N PHE A 408 -9.33 -25.96 -11.99
CA PHE A 408 -9.00 -26.41 -13.36
C PHE A 408 -8.30 -27.77 -13.41
N SER A 409 -7.80 -28.30 -12.27
CA SER A 409 -7.22 -29.65 -12.21
C SER A 409 -8.26 -30.75 -12.48
N THR A 410 -9.55 -30.44 -12.28
CA THR A 410 -10.68 -31.33 -12.56
C THR A 410 -11.64 -30.78 -13.62
N ASN A 411 -11.49 -29.53 -14.03
CA ASN A 411 -12.31 -28.87 -15.06
C ASN A 411 -11.40 -28.38 -16.19
N GLN A 412 -11.38 -29.04 -17.35
CA GLN A 412 -10.42 -28.71 -18.40
C GLN A 412 -10.70 -27.35 -19.06
N PRO A 413 -9.74 -26.40 -19.07
CA PRO A 413 -9.89 -25.09 -19.69
C PRO A 413 -9.83 -25.14 -21.23
N ASN A 414 -10.22 -24.05 -21.90
CA ASN A 414 -10.15 -23.94 -23.36
C ASN A 414 -8.69 -23.87 -23.86
N TYR A 415 -7.86 -23.08 -23.19
CA TYR A 415 -6.43 -22.94 -23.48
C TYR A 415 -5.58 -23.48 -22.33
N ASN A 416 -4.27 -23.64 -22.55
CA ASN A 416 -3.38 -23.92 -21.42
C ASN A 416 -3.50 -22.79 -20.38
N VAL A 417 -3.48 -23.15 -19.11
CA VAL A 417 -3.41 -22.18 -18.02
C VAL A 417 -2.10 -22.44 -17.27
N LEU A 418 -1.21 -21.46 -17.30
CA LEU A 418 0.05 -21.47 -16.56
C LEU A 418 -0.12 -20.65 -15.28
N PHE A 419 -0.05 -21.31 -14.13
CA PHE A 419 -0.04 -20.67 -12.83
C PHE A 419 1.40 -20.32 -12.45
N ALA A 420 1.65 -19.06 -12.14
CA ALA A 420 2.99 -18.54 -11.88
C ALA A 420 3.05 -17.75 -10.57
N ALA A 421 3.77 -18.25 -9.57
CA ALA A 421 4.16 -17.47 -8.41
C ALA A 421 5.55 -16.87 -8.67
N PHE A 422 5.61 -15.60 -9.08
CA PHE A 422 6.87 -14.90 -9.39
C PHE A 422 7.52 -14.37 -8.11
N GLY A 423 8.84 -14.21 -8.10
CA GLY A 423 9.49 -13.50 -7.00
C GLY A 423 10.14 -12.19 -7.39
N SER A 424 10.62 -11.49 -6.37
CA SER A 424 11.28 -10.19 -6.43
C SER A 424 10.36 -9.05 -6.87
N GLN A 425 9.03 -9.19 -6.85
CA GLN A 425 8.11 -8.12 -7.23
C GLN A 425 8.27 -6.89 -6.32
N THR A 426 8.42 -7.11 -5.01
CA THR A 426 8.55 -6.03 -4.02
C THR A 426 9.89 -5.29 -4.14
N ALA A 427 10.91 -5.92 -4.72
CA ALA A 427 12.21 -5.32 -5.01
C ALA A 427 12.25 -4.68 -6.42
N GLN A 428 12.28 -5.51 -7.47
CA GLN A 428 12.60 -5.08 -8.85
C GLN A 428 11.93 -5.93 -9.97
N ARG A 429 11.00 -6.83 -9.64
CA ARG A 429 10.33 -7.78 -10.57
C ARG A 429 11.28 -8.71 -11.34
N GLU A 430 12.44 -9.04 -10.76
CA GLU A 430 13.45 -9.85 -11.46
C GLU A 430 12.92 -11.24 -11.87
N GLY A 431 11.95 -11.82 -11.14
CA GLY A 431 11.35 -13.11 -11.45
C GLY A 431 10.49 -13.10 -12.73
N SER A 432 9.52 -12.18 -12.82
CA SER A 432 8.69 -12.03 -14.02
C SER A 432 9.49 -11.54 -15.23
N ILE A 433 10.43 -10.60 -15.03
CA ILE A 433 11.37 -10.16 -16.07
C ILE A 433 12.19 -11.34 -16.60
N TYR A 434 12.67 -12.22 -15.72
CA TYR A 434 13.39 -13.42 -16.15
C TYR A 434 12.49 -14.34 -16.97
N PHE A 435 11.28 -14.62 -16.48
CA PHE A 435 10.32 -15.50 -17.15
C PHE A 435 9.97 -15.00 -18.55
N VAL A 436 9.54 -13.74 -18.73
CA VAL A 436 9.13 -13.22 -20.05
C VAL A 436 10.27 -13.17 -21.07
N ASN A 437 11.53 -13.20 -20.60
CA ASN A 437 12.71 -13.19 -21.46
C ASN A 437 13.25 -14.59 -21.79
N ASN A 438 12.98 -15.60 -20.94
CA ASN A 438 13.58 -16.93 -21.06
C ASN A 438 12.57 -18.05 -21.33
N TYR A 439 11.28 -17.83 -21.08
CA TYR A 439 10.26 -18.84 -21.33
C TYR A 439 10.15 -19.15 -22.83
N SER A 440 10.47 -20.38 -23.22
CA SER A 440 10.60 -20.78 -24.62
C SER A 440 9.32 -20.62 -25.43
N ASN A 441 8.16 -20.71 -24.76
CA ASN A 441 6.84 -20.62 -25.38
C ASN A 441 6.16 -19.27 -25.13
N ILE A 442 6.92 -18.21 -24.85
CA ILE A 442 6.37 -16.87 -24.59
C ILE A 442 5.48 -16.36 -25.74
N LYS A 443 5.78 -16.74 -26.99
CA LYS A 443 4.97 -16.38 -28.18
C LYS A 443 3.57 -17.01 -28.19
N ASN A 444 3.36 -18.07 -27.40
CA ASN A 444 2.08 -18.74 -27.27
C ASN A 444 1.25 -18.17 -26.11
N VAL A 445 1.83 -17.26 -25.31
CA VAL A 445 1.10 -16.59 -24.24
C VAL A 445 0.20 -15.53 -24.85
N ILE A 446 -1.10 -15.67 -24.62
CA ILE A 446 -2.15 -14.81 -25.19
C ILE A 446 -2.71 -13.82 -24.19
N ALA A 447 -2.56 -14.07 -22.89
CA ALA A 447 -2.92 -13.13 -21.83
C ALA A 447 -2.17 -13.43 -20.53
N ASP A 448 -2.03 -12.41 -19.69
CA ASP A 448 -1.60 -12.48 -18.29
C ASP A 448 -2.61 -11.80 -17.36
N ILE A 449 -2.90 -12.42 -16.21
CA ILE A 449 -3.74 -11.85 -15.16
C ILE A 449 -2.97 -11.92 -13.85
N ASP A 450 -2.41 -10.79 -13.43
CA ASP A 450 -1.61 -10.65 -12.21
C ASP A 450 -2.49 -10.24 -11.03
N ILE A 451 -2.54 -11.11 -10.02
CA ILE A 451 -3.36 -10.98 -8.82
C ILE A 451 -2.48 -10.46 -7.69
N TYR A 452 -2.87 -9.35 -7.07
CA TYR A 452 -2.14 -8.74 -5.98
C TYR A 452 -3.06 -8.15 -4.91
N ASP A 453 -2.77 -8.38 -3.63
CA ASP A 453 -3.44 -7.72 -2.50
C ASP A 453 -4.98 -7.93 -2.49
N VAL A 454 -5.40 -9.19 -2.40
CA VAL A 454 -6.81 -9.59 -2.49
C VAL A 454 -7.36 -10.14 -1.16
N GLY A 455 -8.67 -10.02 -0.97
CA GLY A 455 -9.37 -10.57 0.20
C GLY A 455 -9.41 -9.66 1.44
N ASN A 456 -8.71 -8.52 1.46
CA ASN A 456 -8.68 -7.65 2.64
C ASN A 456 -9.72 -6.51 2.65
N SER A 457 -10.18 -6.07 1.47
CA SER A 457 -11.01 -4.88 1.28
C SER A 457 -12.15 -5.15 0.31
N ASN A 458 -13.15 -4.26 0.27
CA ASN A 458 -14.31 -4.42 -0.62
C ASN A 458 -14.00 -3.88 -2.01
N GLY A 459 -14.47 -4.65 -3.00
CA GLY A 459 -14.52 -4.37 -4.42
C GLY A 459 -13.21 -4.53 -5.19
N MET A 460 -13.38 -5.00 -6.41
CA MET A 460 -12.32 -5.55 -7.24
C MET A 460 -11.92 -4.53 -8.30
N LEU A 461 -10.67 -4.06 -8.24
CA LEU A 461 -10.09 -3.23 -9.28
C LEU A 461 -9.37 -4.14 -10.26
N PHE A 462 -9.86 -4.16 -11.50
CA PHE A 462 -9.12 -4.73 -12.63
C PHE A 462 -8.61 -3.59 -13.50
N ASN A 463 -7.30 -3.60 -13.75
CA ASN A 463 -6.63 -2.61 -14.58
C ASN A 463 -5.95 -3.31 -15.75
N ALA A 464 -6.49 -3.14 -16.95
CA ALA A 464 -5.77 -3.53 -18.17
C ALA A 464 -4.52 -2.64 -18.32
N VAL A 465 -3.36 -3.25 -18.55
CA VAL A 465 -2.07 -2.52 -18.53
C VAL A 465 -1.87 -1.66 -19.77
N LYS A 466 -2.53 -1.98 -20.89
CA LYS A 466 -2.59 -1.13 -22.09
C LYS A 466 -4.01 -1.05 -22.64
N LYS A 467 -4.37 0.12 -23.16
CA LYS A 467 -5.70 0.43 -23.71
C LYS A 467 -6.02 -0.39 -24.96
N GLU A 468 -5.02 -0.68 -25.78
CA GLU A 468 -5.13 -1.53 -26.98
C GLU A 468 -5.46 -3.01 -26.70
N PHE A 469 -5.43 -3.48 -25.45
CA PHE A 469 -5.79 -4.87 -25.11
C PHE A 469 -7.30 -5.07 -24.96
N THR A 470 -8.06 -4.69 -26.00
CA THR A 470 -9.53 -4.63 -25.99
C THR A 470 -10.18 -5.98 -25.70
N ASP A 471 -9.67 -7.09 -26.23
CA ASP A 471 -10.28 -8.42 -26.01
C ASP A 471 -10.22 -8.86 -24.53
N LEU A 472 -9.10 -8.59 -23.86
CA LEU A 472 -8.93 -8.89 -22.43
C LEU A 472 -9.77 -7.92 -21.59
N HIS A 473 -9.72 -6.64 -21.93
CA HIS A 473 -10.54 -5.60 -21.30
C HIS A 473 -12.03 -5.95 -21.37
N ASP A 474 -12.56 -6.27 -22.55
CA ASP A 474 -13.97 -6.59 -22.77
C ASP A 474 -14.39 -7.90 -22.10
N THR A 475 -13.49 -8.89 -22.02
CA THR A 475 -13.75 -10.13 -21.28
C THR A 475 -13.89 -9.83 -19.79
N ILE A 476 -13.04 -8.95 -19.24
CA ILE A 476 -13.08 -8.54 -17.84
C ILE A 476 -14.30 -7.66 -17.55
N ALA A 477 -14.61 -6.69 -18.44
CA ALA A 477 -15.72 -5.75 -18.31
C ALA A 477 -17.09 -6.43 -18.14
N LYS A 478 -17.22 -7.66 -18.63
CA LYS A 478 -18.46 -8.44 -18.64
C LYS A 478 -18.69 -9.28 -17.41
N GLN A 479 -17.72 -9.34 -16.49
CA GLN A 479 -17.86 -10.16 -15.31
C GLN A 479 -18.65 -9.43 -14.21
N PRO A 480 -19.62 -10.09 -13.57
CA PRO A 480 -20.41 -9.49 -12.52
C PRO A 480 -19.52 -9.11 -11.33
N GLY A 481 -19.63 -7.88 -10.83
CA GLY A 481 -18.86 -7.41 -9.68
C GLY A 481 -17.41 -7.00 -9.96
N ILE A 482 -17.00 -6.95 -11.24
CA ILE A 482 -15.75 -6.28 -11.65
C ILE A 482 -16.03 -4.82 -11.97
N HIS A 483 -15.35 -3.90 -11.28
CA HIS A 483 -15.29 -2.51 -11.67
C HIS A 483 -13.96 -2.24 -12.37
N LEU A 484 -14.03 -2.06 -13.69
CA LEU A 484 -12.91 -1.51 -14.44
C LEU A 484 -12.75 -0.03 -14.06
N THR A 485 -11.53 0.38 -13.80
CA THR A 485 -11.24 1.81 -13.73
C THR A 485 -10.76 2.26 -15.11
N ASP A 486 -11.40 3.29 -15.67
CA ASP A 486 -10.97 3.89 -16.95
C ASP A 486 -9.55 4.46 -16.88
N THR A 487 -9.03 4.67 -15.66
CA THR A 487 -7.65 5.07 -15.40
C THR A 487 -6.64 3.92 -15.53
N GLY A 488 -7.08 2.66 -15.54
CA GLY A 488 -6.20 1.48 -15.47
C GLY A 488 -5.18 1.34 -16.62
N ALA A 489 -5.52 1.82 -17.82
CA ALA A 489 -4.63 1.82 -18.98
C ALA A 489 -3.77 3.09 -19.11
N ASP A 490 -4.27 4.24 -18.65
CA ASP A 490 -3.58 5.54 -18.77
C ASP A 490 -2.67 5.85 -17.56
N ALA A 491 -2.92 5.22 -16.40
CA ALA A 491 -2.21 5.51 -15.16
C ALA A 491 -0.80 4.90 -15.08
N ASN A 492 -0.35 4.11 -16.07
CA ASN A 492 0.97 3.44 -16.10
C ASN A 492 1.38 3.00 -14.68
N TYR A 493 0.82 1.91 -14.18
CA TYR A 493 1.13 1.40 -12.84
C TYR A 493 2.21 0.29 -12.95
N PRO A 494 3.53 0.61 -13.00
CA PRO A 494 4.60 -0.36 -13.22
C PRO A 494 4.91 -1.16 -11.93
N PHE A 495 3.88 -1.56 -11.18
CA PHE A 495 4.04 -2.24 -9.90
C PHE A 495 3.92 -3.76 -10.05
N GLY A 496 2.90 -4.24 -10.78
CA GLY A 496 2.61 -5.66 -10.97
C GLY A 496 3.54 -6.37 -11.97
N ASN A 497 3.53 -7.70 -11.92
CA ASN A 497 4.22 -8.57 -12.87
C ASN A 497 3.65 -8.41 -14.30
N SER A 498 2.37 -8.05 -14.39
CA SER A 498 1.65 -7.78 -15.64
C SER A 498 2.32 -6.73 -16.52
N TYR A 499 3.05 -5.78 -15.93
CA TYR A 499 3.83 -4.79 -16.68
C TYR A 499 4.91 -5.44 -17.57
N ASP A 500 5.55 -6.50 -17.09
CA ASP A 500 6.63 -7.15 -17.83
C ASP A 500 6.07 -7.96 -19.02
N PHE A 501 4.84 -8.48 -18.91
CA PHE A 501 4.11 -9.06 -20.03
C PHE A 501 3.67 -8.00 -21.05
N ALA A 502 3.09 -6.88 -20.57
CA ALA A 502 2.74 -5.75 -21.44
C ALA A 502 3.94 -5.23 -22.24
N SER A 503 5.15 -5.26 -21.67
CA SER A 503 6.39 -4.85 -22.35
C SER A 503 6.75 -5.74 -23.56
N LYS A 504 6.15 -6.93 -23.65
CA LYS A 504 6.28 -7.88 -24.78
C LYS A 504 5.05 -7.87 -25.70
N ASP A 505 4.18 -6.87 -25.57
CA ASP A 505 2.89 -6.76 -26.27
C ASP A 505 1.94 -7.94 -26.03
N ILE A 506 2.05 -8.55 -24.83
CA ILE A 506 1.12 -9.57 -24.36
C ILE A 506 -0.01 -8.88 -23.59
N PRO A 507 -1.29 -9.12 -23.95
CA PRO A 507 -2.44 -8.64 -23.20
C PRO A 507 -2.32 -8.96 -21.72
N SER A 508 -2.43 -7.97 -20.85
CA SER A 508 -2.21 -8.16 -19.42
C SER A 508 -3.09 -7.29 -18.55
N ALA A 509 -3.50 -7.84 -17.40
CA ALA A 509 -4.33 -7.16 -16.42
C ALA A 509 -3.74 -7.30 -15.01
N PHE A 510 -3.93 -6.27 -14.19
CA PHE A 510 -3.57 -6.26 -12.78
C PHE A 510 -4.84 -6.20 -11.92
N VAL A 511 -4.96 -7.09 -10.94
CA VAL A 511 -6.15 -7.30 -10.10
C VAL A 511 -5.83 -7.02 -8.64
N ARG A 512 -6.56 -6.10 -7.99
CA ARG A 512 -6.40 -5.78 -6.56
C ARG A 512 -7.70 -5.35 -5.88
N PHE A 513 -7.84 -5.50 -4.55
CA PHE A 513 -9.07 -5.10 -3.81
C PHE A 513 -8.97 -3.80 -3.01
N GLY A 514 -7.80 -3.19 -2.96
CA GLY A 514 -7.56 -1.96 -2.22
C GLY A 514 -6.06 -1.76 -2.06
N GLU A 515 -5.67 -0.94 -1.08
CA GLU A 515 -4.29 -0.87 -0.62
C GLU A 515 -4.26 -1.30 0.85
N THR A 516 -3.78 -2.52 1.13
CA THR A 516 -3.34 -2.81 2.49
C THR A 516 -2.08 -2.03 2.80
N SER A 517 -2.00 -1.63 4.06
CA SER A 517 -0.80 -1.01 4.59
C SER A 517 0.32 -2.04 4.63
N ASP A 518 1.36 -1.87 3.79
CA ASP A 518 2.62 -2.62 3.80
C ASP A 518 3.24 -2.59 5.21
N SER A 519 2.84 -3.49 6.10
CA SER A 519 3.07 -3.32 7.53
C SER A 519 3.12 -4.64 8.28
N LEU A 520 3.61 -4.57 9.51
CA LEU A 520 3.59 -5.69 10.46
C LEU A 520 2.16 -6.15 10.83
N LYS A 521 1.13 -5.38 10.43
CA LYS A 521 -0.28 -5.71 10.66
C LYS A 521 -0.94 -6.45 9.50
N ASP A 522 -0.24 -6.62 8.37
CA ASP A 522 -0.75 -7.45 7.27
C ASP A 522 -0.60 -8.93 7.61
N THR A 523 -1.47 -9.39 8.50
CA THR A 523 -1.56 -10.76 9.04
C THR A 523 -2.79 -11.46 8.47
N ILE A 524 -2.88 -12.79 8.60
CA ILE A 524 -4.04 -13.55 8.11
C ILE A 524 -5.41 -13.04 8.63
N SER A 525 -5.44 -12.34 9.77
CA SER A 525 -6.67 -11.73 10.30
C SER A 525 -7.21 -10.56 9.47
N THR A 526 -6.44 -10.03 8.52
CA THR A 526 -6.91 -9.01 7.58
C THR A 526 -7.69 -9.63 6.41
N ILE A 527 -7.62 -10.94 6.22
CA ILE A 527 -8.21 -11.65 5.08
C ILE A 527 -9.64 -12.10 5.40
N ASP A 528 -10.57 -11.64 4.56
CA ASP A 528 -11.95 -12.11 4.49
C ASP A 528 -12.07 -13.21 3.43
N ILE A 529 -12.44 -14.40 3.90
CA ILE A 529 -12.59 -15.59 3.07
C ILE A 529 -13.66 -15.45 1.98
N ASN A 530 -14.75 -14.71 2.23
CA ASN A 530 -15.82 -14.56 1.24
C ASN A 530 -15.36 -13.68 0.09
N LYS A 531 -14.55 -12.65 0.39
CA LYS A 531 -13.98 -11.75 -0.62
C LYS A 531 -12.97 -12.49 -1.50
N LEU A 532 -12.14 -13.37 -0.92
CA LEU A 532 -11.32 -14.30 -1.69
C LEU A 532 -12.17 -15.16 -2.64
N GLY A 533 -13.32 -15.67 -2.16
CA GLY A 533 -14.27 -16.42 -2.98
C GLY A 533 -14.76 -15.66 -4.20
N THR A 534 -15.10 -14.38 -4.05
CA THR A 534 -15.48 -13.50 -5.17
C THR A 534 -14.37 -13.41 -6.20
N VAL A 535 -13.12 -13.15 -5.78
CA VAL A 535 -11.97 -13.05 -6.70
C VAL A 535 -11.78 -14.34 -7.49
N ILE A 536 -11.80 -15.47 -6.79
CA ILE A 536 -11.57 -16.78 -7.38
C ILE A 536 -12.63 -17.08 -8.44
N ASN A 537 -13.90 -16.75 -8.17
CA ASN A 537 -14.98 -16.95 -9.13
C ASN A 537 -14.79 -16.11 -10.39
N GLU A 538 -14.44 -14.83 -10.26
CA GLU A 538 -14.24 -13.99 -11.43
C GLU A 538 -13.02 -14.38 -12.27
N ILE A 539 -11.91 -14.77 -11.63
CA ILE A 539 -10.75 -15.28 -12.37
C ILE A 539 -11.09 -16.57 -13.13
N LYS A 540 -11.86 -17.49 -12.53
CA LYS A 540 -12.36 -18.69 -13.24
C LYS A 540 -13.23 -18.33 -14.43
N ASN A 541 -14.11 -17.33 -14.30
CA ASN A 541 -14.97 -16.88 -15.38
C ASN A 541 -14.16 -16.29 -16.54
N VAL A 542 -13.20 -15.40 -16.25
CA VAL A 542 -12.31 -14.81 -17.26
C VAL A 542 -11.55 -15.90 -18.02
N ILE A 543 -10.93 -16.85 -17.33
CA ILE A 543 -10.19 -17.96 -17.98
C ILE A 543 -11.10 -18.79 -18.90
N THR A 544 -12.33 -19.04 -18.47
CA THR A 544 -13.27 -19.88 -19.22
C THR A 544 -13.80 -19.17 -20.46
N GLN A 545 -13.97 -17.86 -20.40
CA GLN A 545 -14.60 -17.06 -21.46
C GLN A 545 -13.61 -16.41 -22.43
N TYR A 546 -12.31 -16.40 -22.14
CA TYR A 546 -11.30 -15.74 -22.96
C TYR A 546 -10.95 -16.49 -24.26
N PRO A 547 -10.68 -15.80 -25.40
CA PRO A 547 -11.17 -14.46 -25.70
C PRO A 547 -12.68 -14.54 -25.94
N TYR A 548 -13.43 -13.57 -25.43
CA TYR A 548 -14.88 -13.57 -25.60
C TYR A 548 -15.24 -13.38 -27.08
N SER A 549 -15.82 -14.40 -27.73
CA SER A 549 -16.14 -14.39 -29.17
C SER A 549 -17.65 -14.32 -29.50
N GLY A 550 -18.50 -13.96 -28.53
CA GLY A 550 -19.95 -13.84 -28.73
C GLY A 550 -20.35 -12.52 -29.40
N THR A 551 -21.24 -12.56 -30.40
CA THR A 551 -22.01 -11.37 -30.78
C THR A 551 -22.83 -10.91 -29.58
N SER A 552 -22.74 -9.62 -29.28
CA SER A 552 -23.50 -8.89 -28.26
C SER A 552 -24.89 -9.49 -27.99
N THR A 553 -24.97 -10.26 -26.92
CA THR A 553 -26.03 -10.10 -25.93
C THR A 553 -25.29 -9.70 -24.67
N THR A 554 -25.60 -8.51 -24.16
CA THR A 554 -25.18 -8.05 -22.83
C THR A 554 -25.27 -9.21 -21.82
N PRO A 555 -24.25 -9.42 -20.97
CA PRO A 555 -24.38 -10.36 -19.86
C PRO A 555 -25.59 -9.95 -19.04
N ASP A 556 -26.45 -10.91 -18.70
CA ASP A 556 -27.52 -10.68 -17.74
C ASP A 556 -26.88 -10.07 -16.49
N THR A 557 -27.34 -8.87 -16.14
CA THR A 557 -27.20 -8.24 -14.83
C THR A 557 -27.63 -9.25 -13.75
N PRO A 558 -27.24 -9.11 -12.46
CA PRO A 558 -27.63 -10.05 -11.41
C PRO A 558 -29.14 -10.35 -11.45
N SER A 559 -29.50 -11.52 -11.98
CA SER A 559 -30.86 -11.83 -12.47
C SER A 559 -31.56 -10.68 -13.21
N ASP A 560 -31.47 -10.66 -14.54
CA ASP A 560 -32.46 -10.04 -15.44
C ASP A 560 -33.79 -10.82 -15.42
N THR A 561 -34.28 -11.15 -14.23
CA THR A 561 -35.73 -11.20 -14.07
C THR A 561 -36.09 -9.78 -13.69
N PRO A 562 -36.70 -8.98 -14.58
CA PRO A 562 -37.29 -7.71 -14.17
C PRO A 562 -38.03 -7.97 -12.88
N ILE A 563 -37.82 -7.16 -11.84
CA ILE A 563 -38.77 -7.13 -10.74
C ILE A 563 -40.03 -6.55 -11.37
N LYS A 564 -40.81 -7.43 -12.03
CA LYS A 564 -42.15 -7.08 -12.46
C LYS A 564 -42.83 -6.53 -11.24
N PHE A 565 -43.47 -5.37 -11.37
CA PHE A 565 -44.27 -4.79 -10.32
C PHE A 565 -45.15 -5.87 -9.67
N ASP A 566 -44.66 -6.38 -8.56
CA ASP A 566 -45.29 -7.47 -7.84
C ASP A 566 -46.33 -6.85 -6.93
N SER A 567 -47.59 -6.96 -7.32
CA SER A 567 -48.71 -6.43 -6.54
C SER A 567 -48.79 -7.02 -5.13
N SER A 568 -48.13 -8.17 -4.87
CA SER A 568 -48.03 -8.74 -3.52
C SER A 568 -47.06 -8.00 -2.60
N LYS A 569 -46.19 -7.14 -3.15
CA LYS A 569 -45.26 -6.27 -2.40
C LYS A 569 -45.84 -4.87 -2.13
N VAL A 570 -47.06 -4.62 -2.63
CA VAL A 570 -47.79 -3.38 -2.33
C VAL A 570 -48.44 -3.52 -0.96
N GLY A 571 -48.11 -2.61 -0.06
CA GLY A 571 -48.73 -2.50 1.25
C GLY A 571 -49.33 -1.12 1.48
N HIS A 572 -50.02 -0.96 2.60
CA HIS A 572 -50.50 0.34 3.06
C HIS A 572 -50.01 0.55 4.49
N GLU A 573 -49.31 1.65 4.74
CA GLU A 573 -48.73 1.94 6.05
C GLU A 573 -49.12 3.33 6.52
N LEU A 574 -49.60 3.42 7.76
CA LEU A 574 -49.80 4.70 8.43
C LEU A 574 -48.42 5.29 8.71
N VAL A 575 -48.12 6.43 8.09
CA VAL A 575 -46.93 7.20 8.39
C VAL A 575 -47.26 8.11 9.59
N PRO A 576 -46.76 7.82 10.81
CA PRO A 576 -47.25 8.46 12.03
C PRO A 576 -47.02 9.98 12.04
N SER A 577 -45.97 10.45 11.37
CA SER A 577 -45.64 11.88 11.26
C SER A 577 -46.64 12.68 10.41
N THR A 578 -47.41 12.03 9.54
CA THR A 578 -48.41 12.68 8.68
C THR A 578 -49.84 12.28 9.01
N ASN A 579 -50.02 11.27 9.86
CA ASN A 579 -51.31 10.64 10.16
C ASN A 579 -52.07 10.20 8.88
N LYS A 580 -51.33 9.89 7.80
CA LYS A 580 -51.85 9.42 6.52
C LYS A 580 -51.38 8.00 6.26
N THR A 581 -52.29 7.19 5.75
CA THR A 581 -51.96 5.86 5.23
C THR A 581 -51.49 6.01 3.79
N LEU A 582 -50.22 5.74 3.53
CA LEU A 582 -49.63 5.79 2.19
C LEU A 582 -49.53 4.39 1.60
N ASN A 583 -49.55 4.31 0.26
CA ASN A 583 -49.16 3.09 -0.43
C ASN A 583 -47.65 2.89 -0.25
N THR A 584 -47.24 1.64 -0.12
CA THR A 584 -45.84 1.27 0.05
C THR A 584 -45.46 0.20 -0.96
N TYR A 585 -44.23 0.26 -1.44
CA TYR A 585 -43.62 -0.77 -2.26
C TYR A 585 -42.23 -1.10 -1.75
N GLU A 586 -41.96 -2.37 -1.48
CA GLU A 586 -40.67 -2.81 -0.90
C GLU A 586 -39.77 -3.52 -1.92
N THR A 587 -38.53 -3.05 -2.04
CA THR A 587 -37.42 -3.71 -2.76
C THR A 587 -36.46 -4.38 -1.76
N LYS A 588 -35.28 -4.82 -2.23
CA LYS A 588 -34.26 -5.45 -1.39
C LYS A 588 -33.67 -4.44 -0.40
N TYR A 589 -33.32 -3.24 -0.87
CA TYR A 589 -32.66 -2.20 -0.06
C TYR A 589 -33.54 -0.99 0.24
N THR A 590 -34.70 -0.86 -0.40
CA THR A 590 -35.52 0.35 -0.37
C THR A 590 -36.99 0.05 -0.03
N LYS A 591 -37.65 1.00 0.63
CA LYS A 591 -39.10 1.02 0.85
C LYS A 591 -39.65 2.35 0.36
N ILE A 592 -40.47 2.32 -0.68
CA ILE A 592 -41.00 3.50 -1.36
C ILE A 592 -42.42 3.75 -0.85
N TYR A 593 -42.69 4.94 -0.33
CA TYR A 593 -43.99 5.44 0.11
C TYR A 593 -44.54 6.37 -0.96
N TYR A 594 -45.78 6.20 -1.39
CA TYR A 594 -46.36 7.01 -2.47
C TYR A 594 -47.87 7.19 -2.32
N THR A 595 -48.39 8.24 -2.97
CA THR A 595 -49.83 8.48 -3.12
C THR A 595 -50.34 7.93 -4.46
N ASP A 596 -51.66 7.77 -4.61
CA ASP A 596 -52.26 7.21 -5.84
C ASP A 596 -51.85 7.96 -7.11
N ASN A 597 -51.63 9.28 -7.01
CA ASN A 597 -51.17 10.12 -8.12
C ASN A 597 -49.75 9.76 -8.61
N PHE A 598 -48.94 9.09 -7.78
CA PHE A 598 -47.60 8.64 -8.13
C PHE A 598 -47.52 7.16 -8.53
N ALA A 599 -48.63 6.42 -8.48
CA ALA A 599 -48.63 4.97 -8.72
C ALA A 599 -48.05 4.58 -10.09
N GLY A 600 -48.38 5.31 -11.16
CA GLY A 600 -47.85 5.05 -12.51
C GLY A 600 -46.36 5.36 -12.64
N SER A 601 -45.89 6.45 -12.02
CA SER A 601 -44.48 6.84 -12.00
C SER A 601 -43.62 5.90 -11.14
N VAL A 602 -44.16 5.44 -10.02
CA VAL A 602 -43.53 4.45 -9.13
C VAL A 602 -43.48 3.09 -9.83
N GLN A 603 -44.56 2.68 -10.51
CA GLN A 603 -44.57 1.47 -11.31
C GLN A 603 -43.56 1.54 -12.48
N ALA A 604 -43.40 2.68 -13.15
CA ALA A 604 -42.37 2.88 -14.18
C ALA A 604 -40.95 2.81 -13.59
N ALA A 605 -40.69 3.48 -12.46
CA ALA A 605 -39.40 3.44 -11.78
C ALA A 605 -39.02 2.06 -11.21
N ILE A 606 -40.02 1.26 -10.81
CA ILE A 606 -39.83 -0.12 -10.35
C ILE A 606 -39.70 -1.10 -11.51
N ASN A 607 -40.42 -0.90 -12.61
CA ASN A 607 -40.29 -1.76 -13.80
C ASN A 607 -38.92 -1.60 -14.48
N ASP A 608 -38.23 -0.49 -14.22
CA ASP A 608 -36.81 -0.25 -14.52
C ASP A 608 -35.94 -0.63 -13.30
N SER A 609 -36.22 -1.81 -12.71
CA SER A 609 -35.78 -2.26 -11.38
C SER A 609 -34.27 -2.29 -11.14
N ASP A 610 -33.48 -2.14 -12.19
CA ASP A 610 -32.03 -2.12 -12.12
C ASP A 610 -31.49 -0.75 -11.72
N LYS A 611 -32.32 0.28 -11.48
CA LYS A 611 -31.82 1.63 -11.22
C LYS A 611 -31.86 2.06 -9.75
N VAL A 612 -32.90 1.76 -8.96
CA VAL A 612 -32.97 2.28 -7.57
C VAL A 612 -32.09 1.49 -6.59
N ASP A 613 -32.19 0.15 -6.58
CA ASP A 613 -31.32 -0.70 -5.75
C ASP A 613 -29.85 -0.61 -6.25
N LYS A 614 -29.64 -0.44 -7.56
CA LYS A 614 -28.30 -0.18 -8.12
C LYS A 614 -27.76 1.19 -7.80
N VAL A 615 -28.59 2.25 -7.81
CA VAL A 615 -28.18 3.58 -7.32
C VAL A 615 -27.74 3.49 -5.86
N TYR A 616 -28.44 2.70 -5.04
CA TYR A 616 -28.03 2.43 -3.66
C TYR A 616 -26.67 1.71 -3.59
N GLU A 617 -26.48 0.64 -4.38
CA GLU A 617 -25.22 -0.11 -4.43
C GLU A 617 -24.04 0.72 -4.99
N ASP A 618 -24.23 1.41 -6.11
CA ASP A 618 -23.25 2.27 -6.78
C ASP A 618 -22.83 3.43 -5.88
N THR A 619 -23.78 4.06 -5.18
CA THR A 619 -23.49 5.19 -4.29
C THR A 619 -22.73 4.77 -3.03
N LEU A 620 -23.02 3.59 -2.47
CA LEU A 620 -22.24 3.04 -1.35
C LEU A 620 -20.83 2.65 -1.77
N TRP A 621 -20.68 2.16 -3.00
CA TRP A 621 -19.41 1.84 -3.60
C TRP A 621 -18.52 3.09 -3.76
N TRP A 622 -19.05 4.15 -4.37
CA TRP A 622 -18.33 5.42 -4.57
C TRP A 622 -17.82 6.01 -3.25
N ASN A 623 -18.60 5.88 -2.20
CA ASN A 623 -18.27 6.45 -0.91
C ASN A 623 -17.59 5.45 0.06
N LYS A 624 -17.20 4.25 -0.39
CA LYS A 624 -16.49 3.21 0.39
C LYS A 624 -17.17 2.84 1.72
N TYR A 625 -18.50 2.76 1.75
CA TYR A 625 -19.23 2.34 2.95
C TYR A 625 -19.28 0.80 3.07
N PRO A 626 -18.80 0.19 4.18
CA PRO A 626 -18.72 -1.27 4.28
C PRO A 626 -20.06 -1.98 4.41
N THR A 627 -21.08 -1.31 4.97
CA THR A 627 -22.45 -1.78 5.18
C THR A 627 -23.22 -0.65 5.87
N LEU A 628 -24.47 -0.41 5.47
CA LEU A 628 -25.42 0.40 6.24
C LEU A 628 -26.29 -0.50 7.16
N PRO A 629 -27.04 0.06 8.14
CA PRO A 629 -27.84 -0.72 9.07
C PRO A 629 -28.81 -1.69 8.35
N ASN A 630 -29.31 -2.71 9.06
CA ASN A 630 -30.32 -3.67 8.57
C ASN A 630 -31.68 -3.04 8.18
N GLU A 631 -31.77 -1.71 8.06
CA GLU A 631 -32.97 -0.95 7.76
C GLU A 631 -32.96 -0.50 6.28
N LYS A 632 -34.09 -0.68 5.59
CA LYS A 632 -34.26 -0.27 4.19
C LYS A 632 -34.30 1.26 4.08
N LEU A 633 -33.71 1.80 3.02
CA LEU A 633 -33.81 3.21 2.64
C LEU A 633 -35.29 3.55 2.41
N LYS A 634 -35.85 4.52 3.15
CA LYS A 634 -37.24 4.95 2.97
C LYS A 634 -37.31 6.08 1.95
N ILE A 635 -38.04 5.92 0.85
CA ILE A 635 -38.22 6.97 -0.17
C ILE A 635 -39.66 7.45 -0.12
N TYR A 636 -39.91 8.75 0.01
CA TYR A 636 -41.26 9.31 -0.04
C TYR A 636 -41.50 10.03 -1.38
N CYS A 637 -42.45 9.55 -2.17
CA CYS A 637 -42.89 10.09 -3.46
C CYS A 637 -44.30 10.67 -3.30
N VAL A 638 -44.38 11.96 -2.96
CA VAL A 638 -45.64 12.62 -2.57
C VAL A 638 -45.85 13.92 -3.34
N ASN A 639 -47.11 14.33 -3.50
CA ASN A 639 -47.44 15.57 -4.18
C ASN A 639 -47.22 16.75 -3.21
N GLN A 640 -46.44 17.73 -3.66
CA GLN A 640 -46.03 18.91 -2.90
C GLN A 640 -47.20 19.84 -2.58
N TRP A 641 -48.30 19.75 -3.34
CA TRP A 641 -49.38 20.74 -3.29
C TRP A 641 -50.56 20.36 -2.39
N ASP A 642 -50.84 19.06 -2.20
CA ASP A 642 -52.04 18.61 -1.48
C ASP A 642 -51.76 18.06 -0.08
N ASP A 643 -50.51 17.71 0.24
CA ASP A 643 -50.23 16.85 1.38
C ASP A 643 -49.66 17.51 2.64
N GLY A 644 -49.42 18.82 2.62
CA GLY A 644 -48.95 19.56 3.81
C GLY A 644 -47.57 19.12 4.32
N TRP A 645 -46.75 18.52 3.46
CA TRP A 645 -45.36 18.27 3.76
C TRP A 645 -44.63 19.60 3.87
N ILE A 646 -43.86 19.81 4.94
CA ILE A 646 -42.83 20.85 4.98
C ILE A 646 -41.67 20.33 4.13
N VAL A 647 -41.84 20.38 2.81
CA VAL A 647 -40.73 20.61 1.89
C VAL A 647 -40.68 22.12 1.79
N THR A 648 -39.63 22.73 2.32
CA THR A 648 -39.42 24.19 2.24
C THR A 648 -39.67 24.66 0.80
N ASN A 649 -40.59 25.61 0.64
CA ASN A 649 -40.96 26.22 -0.65
C ASN A 649 -39.70 26.62 -1.45
N ARG A 650 -39.37 25.89 -2.53
CA ARG A 650 -38.58 26.46 -3.64
C ARG A 650 -39.55 27.19 -4.56
N MET A 651 -39.80 28.47 -4.31
CA MET A 651 -40.47 29.35 -5.28
C MET A 651 -39.49 30.43 -5.74
N ASP A 652 -39.15 30.44 -7.02
CA ASP A 652 -38.58 31.64 -7.63
C ASP A 652 -39.69 32.69 -7.86
N LYS A 653 -39.32 33.97 -7.94
CA LYS A 653 -40.28 35.07 -8.20
C LYS A 653 -40.88 35.05 -9.62
N LYS A 654 -40.59 34.05 -10.45
CA LYS A 654 -41.01 33.99 -11.86
C LYS A 654 -41.98 32.85 -12.18
N GLY A 655 -42.32 31.99 -11.21
CA GLY A 655 -43.29 30.92 -11.42
C GLY A 655 -42.80 29.82 -12.36
N THR A 656 -41.49 29.68 -12.50
CA THR A 656 -40.86 28.59 -13.26
C THR A 656 -40.17 27.67 -12.28
N GLY A 657 -40.86 26.60 -11.86
CA GLY A 657 -40.35 25.66 -10.88
C GLY A 657 -39.09 24.94 -11.36
N GLU A 658 -37.96 25.20 -10.72
CA GLU A 658 -36.80 24.32 -10.81
C GLU A 658 -37.07 23.02 -10.02
N LYS A 659 -36.83 21.89 -10.67
CA LYS A 659 -36.94 20.55 -10.10
C LYS A 659 -35.88 20.39 -8.99
N GLY A 660 -36.28 20.27 -7.73
CA GLY A 660 -35.30 20.03 -6.66
C GLY A 660 -35.87 19.68 -5.28
N GLY A 661 -35.58 18.43 -4.88
CA GLY A 661 -35.27 17.88 -3.54
C GLY A 661 -35.75 18.55 -2.26
N GLY A 662 -36.37 17.75 -1.37
CA GLY A 662 -36.79 18.11 -0.03
C GLY A 662 -36.01 17.41 1.09
N TYR A 663 -35.97 18.05 2.27
CA TYR A 663 -35.20 17.74 3.48
C TYR A 663 -35.00 16.25 3.84
N GLN A 664 -33.77 15.92 4.27
CA GLN A 664 -33.35 14.65 4.88
C GLN A 664 -33.72 14.57 6.37
N SER A 665 -34.15 13.39 6.83
CA SER A 665 -34.21 13.11 8.28
C SER A 665 -32.83 12.69 8.78
N PHE A 666 -32.30 13.37 9.79
CA PHE A 666 -30.99 13.12 10.39
C PHE A 666 -30.90 11.83 11.23
N THR A 667 -32.00 11.07 11.39
CA THR A 667 -32.04 9.94 12.32
C THR A 667 -32.42 8.58 11.72
N ASP A 668 -33.07 8.51 10.55
CA ASP A 668 -33.88 7.33 10.19
C ASP A 668 -33.67 6.75 8.77
N PHE A 669 -32.52 7.00 8.12
CA PHE A 669 -32.21 6.47 6.77
C PHE A 669 -33.35 6.72 5.75
N SER A 670 -33.84 7.95 5.70
CA SER A 670 -34.96 8.34 4.82
C SER A 670 -34.59 9.46 3.84
N LEU A 671 -35.19 9.36 2.66
CA LEU A 671 -35.08 10.24 1.51
C LEU A 671 -36.47 10.76 1.14
N SER A 672 -36.61 12.07 0.99
CA SER A 672 -37.86 12.67 0.50
C SER A 672 -37.64 13.12 -0.95
N VAL A 673 -38.27 12.45 -1.91
CA VAL A 673 -38.13 12.78 -3.34
C VAL A 673 -39.42 13.41 -3.83
N VAL A 674 -39.37 14.71 -4.08
CA VAL A 674 -40.53 15.47 -4.51
C VAL A 674 -40.46 15.70 -6.02
N ARG A 675 -41.32 15.03 -6.77
CA ARG A 675 -41.43 15.23 -8.22
C ARG A 675 -42.52 16.27 -8.49
N LEU A 676 -42.19 17.34 -9.21
CA LEU A 676 -43.20 18.24 -9.79
C LEU A 676 -43.65 17.62 -11.11
N ASP A 677 -44.92 17.26 -11.21
CA ASP A 677 -45.53 16.98 -12.52
C ASP A 677 -45.72 18.31 -13.25
N THR A 678 -44.66 18.81 -13.88
CA THR A 678 -44.79 19.86 -14.89
C THR A 678 -44.77 19.22 -16.28
N GLU A 679 -45.88 19.38 -17.00
CA GLU A 679 -46.03 18.98 -18.40
C GLU A 679 -44.87 19.53 -19.23
N GLY A 680 -44.07 18.63 -19.81
CA GLY A 680 -42.94 18.98 -20.70
C GLY A 680 -41.59 18.37 -20.33
N ALA A 681 -41.48 17.65 -19.22
CA ALA A 681 -40.28 16.89 -18.88
C ALA A 681 -40.30 15.49 -19.53
N ASP A 682 -39.79 15.40 -20.76
CA ASP A 682 -39.45 14.11 -21.35
C ASP A 682 -38.32 13.43 -20.54
N LYS A 683 -38.55 12.15 -20.22
CA LYS A 683 -37.61 11.05 -19.92
C LYS A 683 -37.45 10.59 -18.46
N GLU A 684 -37.53 9.26 -18.35
CA GLU A 684 -37.41 8.39 -17.17
C GLU A 684 -36.06 8.51 -16.41
N ASP A 685 -35.07 9.21 -16.97
CA ASP A 685 -33.73 9.40 -16.39
C ASP A 685 -33.69 10.37 -15.20
N ASP A 686 -34.74 11.17 -14.97
CA ASP A 686 -34.77 12.20 -13.91
C ASP A 686 -35.05 11.63 -12.50
N PHE A 687 -35.77 10.51 -12.38
CA PHE A 687 -36.20 10.02 -11.05
C PHE A 687 -35.07 9.31 -10.29
N CYS A 688 -34.38 8.39 -10.96
CA CYS A 688 -33.27 7.65 -10.35
C CYS A 688 -32.03 8.53 -10.16
N SER A 689 -31.79 9.49 -11.07
CA SER A 689 -30.73 10.49 -10.88
C SER A 689 -31.01 11.41 -9.68
N THR A 690 -32.27 11.81 -9.47
CA THR A 690 -32.67 12.55 -8.25
C THR A 690 -32.45 11.71 -6.99
N ILE A 691 -32.83 10.42 -7.02
CA ILE A 691 -32.55 9.52 -5.89
C ILE A 691 -31.05 9.40 -5.62
N ALA A 692 -30.24 9.23 -6.67
CA ALA A 692 -28.78 9.11 -6.56
C ALA A 692 -28.15 10.38 -5.98
N HIS A 693 -28.56 11.54 -6.49
CA HIS A 693 -28.14 12.85 -6.01
C HIS A 693 -28.43 12.99 -4.51
N GLU A 694 -29.67 12.74 -4.09
CA GLU A 694 -30.09 12.90 -2.70
C GLU A 694 -29.49 11.83 -1.77
N PHE A 695 -29.27 10.61 -2.25
CA PHE A 695 -28.66 9.53 -1.49
C PHE A 695 -27.15 9.75 -1.25
N ASN A 696 -26.45 10.38 -2.20
CA ASN A 696 -25.07 10.82 -2.02
C ASN A 696 -24.93 11.78 -0.83
N HIS A 697 -25.88 12.72 -0.68
CA HIS A 697 -25.93 13.61 0.48
C HIS A 697 -26.13 12.83 1.80
N VAL A 698 -27.01 11.81 1.82
CA VAL A 698 -27.24 10.97 3.02
C VAL A 698 -25.98 10.21 3.42
N CYS A 699 -25.28 9.65 2.42
CA CYS A 699 -24.04 8.91 2.63
C CYS A 699 -22.96 9.83 3.22
N ALA A 700 -22.71 11.00 2.63
CA ALA A 700 -21.70 11.96 3.08
C ALA A 700 -21.83 12.35 4.57
N ILE A 701 -23.05 12.36 5.12
CA ILE A 701 -23.33 12.66 6.54
C ILE A 701 -22.87 11.52 7.49
N HIS A 702 -22.90 10.26 7.04
CA HIS A 702 -22.67 9.08 7.88
C HIS A 702 -21.19 8.67 8.03
N ASN A 703 -20.26 9.16 7.21
CA ASN A 703 -18.80 8.97 7.44
C ASN A 703 -17.97 10.12 6.82
N PRO A 704 -17.46 11.06 7.63
CA PRO A 704 -16.69 12.20 7.13
C PRO A 704 -15.22 11.87 6.79
N VAL A 705 -14.77 10.60 6.93
CA VAL A 705 -13.36 10.21 6.88
C VAL A 705 -13.01 9.44 5.60
N SER A 706 -13.36 9.96 4.43
CA SER A 706 -12.76 9.50 3.17
C SER A 706 -13.02 10.46 2.01
N PHE A 707 -12.16 11.46 1.85
CA PHE A 707 -11.98 12.09 0.54
C PHE A 707 -10.49 12.27 0.28
N ASN A 708 -9.95 11.50 -0.67
CA ASN A 708 -8.69 11.81 -1.33
C ASN A 708 -8.85 11.75 -2.85
N THR A 709 -8.54 12.90 -3.45
CA THR A 709 -7.91 13.13 -4.76
C THR A 709 -8.44 12.38 -5.99
N ASP A 710 -9.31 13.05 -6.73
CA ASP A 710 -9.08 13.26 -8.17
C ASP A 710 -9.31 14.74 -8.50
N SER A 711 -8.33 15.34 -9.18
CA SER A 711 -8.37 16.76 -9.56
C SER A 711 -9.38 17.08 -10.66
N ASP A 712 -10.05 16.08 -11.24
CA ASP A 712 -11.11 16.28 -12.23
C ASP A 712 -12.53 16.08 -11.68
N MET A 713 -12.69 15.46 -10.50
CA MET A 713 -13.98 15.37 -9.80
C MET A 713 -14.19 16.49 -8.77
N GLN A 714 -13.23 17.41 -8.60
CA GLN A 714 -13.39 18.56 -7.72
C GLN A 714 -14.26 19.69 -8.31
N ASN A 715 -14.92 19.51 -9.45
CA ASN A 715 -15.71 20.57 -10.10
C ASN A 715 -17.14 20.20 -10.50
N GLN A 716 -17.67 19.04 -10.11
CA GLN A 716 -19.07 18.71 -10.39
C GLN A 716 -19.82 18.31 -9.11
N GLU A 717 -20.32 19.32 -8.39
CA GLU A 717 -21.43 19.17 -7.43
C GLU A 717 -21.15 19.04 -5.92
N VAL A 718 -19.92 19.29 -5.45
CA VAL A 718 -19.76 20.15 -4.24
C VAL A 718 -19.59 21.63 -4.65
N SER A 719 -19.57 21.89 -5.96
CA SER A 719 -19.53 23.22 -6.60
C SER A 719 -20.47 23.29 -7.82
N GLY A 720 -21.61 22.61 -7.74
CA GLY A 720 -22.61 22.48 -8.80
C GLY A 720 -23.60 23.65 -8.84
N HIS A 721 -23.11 24.88 -8.93
CA HIS A 721 -23.81 25.97 -9.60
C HIS A 721 -22.80 26.97 -10.17
N VAL A 722 -21.77 26.45 -10.86
CA VAL A 722 -20.98 27.26 -11.79
C VAL A 722 -20.56 26.35 -12.94
N TYR A 723 -21.23 26.41 -14.08
CA TYR A 723 -20.59 26.50 -15.41
C TYR A 723 -21.64 26.66 -16.52
N ALA A 724 -22.06 27.91 -16.73
CA ALA A 724 -22.37 28.48 -18.04
C ALA A 724 -22.14 29.98 -17.83
N PHE A 725 -20.99 30.58 -18.14
CA PHE A 725 -20.38 30.77 -19.45
C PHE A 725 -18.89 31.16 -19.25
N GLY A 726 -18.04 30.88 -20.25
CA GLY A 726 -16.59 30.77 -20.12
C GLY A 726 -15.78 31.97 -19.58
N GLY A 727 -14.67 31.63 -18.90
CA GLY A 727 -13.56 32.53 -18.55
C GLY A 727 -12.50 31.84 -17.67
N PRO A 728 -11.18 31.98 -17.92
CA PRO A 728 -10.14 31.23 -17.20
C PRO A 728 -9.54 32.06 -16.05
N SER A 729 -10.10 31.96 -14.83
CA SER A 729 -9.38 32.37 -13.60
C SER A 729 -10.21 32.10 -12.35
N MET A 730 -9.78 31.14 -11.53
CA MET A 730 -9.67 31.23 -10.06
C MET A 730 -9.41 29.84 -9.45
N LYS A 731 -8.35 29.74 -8.65
CA LYS A 731 -7.95 28.60 -7.81
C LYS A 731 -7.95 29.09 -6.35
N TRP A 732 -7.93 28.14 -5.39
CA TRP A 732 -7.69 28.25 -3.92
C TRP A 732 -8.98 28.39 -3.07
N ASN A 733 -9.11 27.92 -1.80
CA ASN A 733 -8.54 26.86 -0.95
C ASN A 733 -9.29 26.86 0.42
N TYR A 734 -9.14 25.77 1.21
CA TYR A 734 -9.29 25.61 2.68
C TYR A 734 -10.41 24.71 3.25
N LYS A 735 -9.98 23.57 3.81
CA LYS A 735 -10.67 22.75 4.83
C LYS A 735 -9.90 22.90 6.17
N ARG A 736 -10.60 23.11 7.29
CA ARG A 736 -10.08 22.87 8.65
C ARG A 736 -11.02 21.90 9.37
N LEU A 737 -10.50 20.73 9.74
CA LEU A 737 -11.13 19.80 10.70
C LEU A 737 -10.63 20.18 12.11
N VAL A 738 -11.55 20.31 13.06
CA VAL A 738 -11.23 20.51 14.49
C VAL A 738 -11.03 19.12 15.13
N PRO A 739 -9.85 18.80 15.71
CA PRO A 739 -9.59 17.50 16.30
C PRO A 739 -10.15 17.39 17.74
N GLY A 740 -11.31 16.74 17.92
CA GLY A 740 -11.85 16.49 19.26
C GLY A 740 -13.31 16.03 19.32
N THR A 741 -14.09 16.22 18.25
CA THR A 741 -15.49 15.77 18.18
C THR A 741 -15.57 14.30 17.75
N THR A 742 -15.45 13.39 18.73
CA THR A 742 -15.82 11.99 18.51
C THR A 742 -17.34 11.87 18.39
N ASN A 743 -17.77 11.36 17.23
CA ASN A 743 -19.14 10.96 16.82
C ASN A 743 -20.08 12.08 16.32
N LYS A 744 -20.29 12.07 14.99
CA LYS A 744 -21.14 12.90 14.12
C LYS A 744 -20.50 14.22 13.65
N ALA A 745 -20.25 14.30 12.34
CA ALA A 745 -19.83 15.54 11.67
C ALA A 745 -21.01 16.50 11.56
N VAL A 746 -20.73 17.79 11.78
CA VAL A 746 -21.61 18.89 11.42
C VAL A 746 -21.20 19.34 10.01
N TYR A 747 -22.03 19.05 9.01
CA TYR A 747 -22.02 19.81 7.76
C TYR A 747 -23.22 20.74 7.79
N THR A 748 -22.96 22.04 7.74
CA THR A 748 -23.97 23.04 7.43
C THR A 748 -24.11 23.06 5.91
N ASN A 749 -25.24 22.58 5.39
CA ASN A 749 -25.59 22.71 3.97
C ASN A 749 -25.99 24.17 3.71
N LEU A 750 -25.01 25.01 3.36
CA LEU A 750 -25.25 26.34 2.83
C LEU A 750 -24.88 26.34 1.35
N SER A 751 -25.83 25.88 0.52
CA SER A 751 -25.78 26.09 -0.92
C SER A 751 -26.02 27.57 -1.22
N TYR A 752 -25.11 28.15 -1.99
CA TYR A 752 -25.00 29.57 -2.29
C TYR A 752 -26.10 30.05 -3.24
N TRP A 753 -27.25 30.52 -2.76
CA TRP A 753 -28.25 31.18 -3.63
C TRP A 753 -28.87 32.40 -2.98
N ASP A 754 -28.27 33.55 -3.26
CA ASP A 754 -28.99 34.77 -3.61
C ASP A 754 -28.03 35.74 -4.30
N GLU A 755 -28.42 36.24 -5.47
CA GLU A 755 -27.86 37.45 -6.07
C GLU A 755 -28.11 38.66 -5.14
N PHE A 756 -27.32 38.82 -4.09
CA PHE A 756 -27.32 40.05 -3.32
C PHE A 756 -26.37 41.08 -3.96
N ASN A 757 -26.98 41.90 -4.81
CA ASN A 757 -26.54 43.24 -5.22
C ASN A 757 -25.15 43.38 -5.87
N GLY A 758 -24.99 42.87 -7.10
CA GLY A 758 -24.23 43.56 -8.15
C GLY A 758 -22.80 44.03 -7.84
N GLY A 759 -22.08 43.38 -6.93
CA GLY A 759 -20.72 43.76 -6.51
C GLY A 759 -19.81 42.54 -6.44
N LYS A 760 -18.57 42.67 -6.91
CA LYS A 760 -17.54 41.62 -6.80
C LYS A 760 -17.35 41.22 -5.34
N ILE A 761 -17.30 39.91 -5.08
CA ILE A 761 -16.91 39.33 -3.79
C ILE A 761 -15.51 39.86 -3.43
N THR A 762 -15.37 40.43 -2.23
CA THR A 762 -14.08 40.89 -1.68
C THR A 762 -13.71 40.01 -0.48
N ASP A 763 -12.41 39.91 -0.19
CA ASP A 763 -11.80 39.07 0.87
C ASP A 763 -12.43 39.23 2.28
N GLN A 764 -13.17 40.32 2.52
CA GLN A 764 -13.91 40.54 3.77
C GLN A 764 -15.08 39.56 3.97
N TYR A 765 -15.74 39.09 2.91
CA TYR A 765 -16.93 38.25 3.00
C TYR A 765 -16.60 36.77 3.27
N GLU A 766 -15.49 36.23 2.74
CA GLU A 766 -14.98 34.89 3.11
C GLU A 766 -14.63 34.80 4.60
N THR A 767 -14.14 35.90 5.17
CA THR A 767 -13.77 35.98 6.58
C THR A 767 -15.01 35.96 7.50
N LEU A 768 -16.14 36.49 7.04
CA LEU A 768 -17.40 36.50 7.78
C LEU A 768 -18.08 35.12 7.74
N TYR A 769 -18.04 34.44 6.59
CA TYR A 769 -18.62 33.11 6.38
C TYR A 769 -17.97 32.03 7.28
N ASN A 770 -16.63 32.00 7.35
CA ASN A 770 -15.90 31.07 8.22
C ASN A 770 -16.16 31.31 9.72
N LYS A 771 -16.43 32.57 10.11
CA LYS A 771 -16.79 32.91 11.48
C LYS A 771 -18.20 32.41 11.85
N LEU A 772 -19.15 32.47 10.91
CA LEU A 772 -20.53 32.00 11.11
C LEU A 772 -20.62 30.48 11.29
N ALA A 773 -19.93 29.70 10.44
CA ALA A 773 -19.89 28.24 10.57
C ALA A 773 -19.33 27.77 11.93
N THR A 774 -18.36 28.51 12.47
CA THR A 774 -17.77 28.22 13.80
C THR A 774 -18.75 28.53 14.94
N ILE A 775 -19.55 29.60 14.79
CA ILE A 775 -20.59 29.98 15.76
C ILE A 775 -21.70 28.93 15.81
N GLU A 776 -22.16 28.42 14.66
CA GLU A 776 -23.23 27.42 14.59
C GLU A 776 -22.83 26.09 15.25
N VAL A 777 -21.59 25.63 15.04
CA VAL A 777 -21.04 24.45 15.71
C VAL A 777 -20.98 24.64 17.22
N TYR A 778 -20.57 25.83 17.67
CA TYR A 778 -20.55 26.17 19.09
C TYR A 778 -21.97 26.21 19.68
N ILE A 779 -22.94 26.80 18.97
CA ILE A 779 -24.33 26.86 19.42
C ILE A 779 -24.89 25.43 19.56
N TRP A 780 -24.64 24.57 18.58
CA TRP A 780 -25.03 23.17 18.64
C TRP A 780 -24.40 22.45 19.84
N ALA A 781 -23.09 22.61 20.04
CA ALA A 781 -22.36 21.95 21.12
C ALA A 781 -22.81 22.40 22.52
N LYS A 782 -23.17 23.68 22.68
CA LYS A 782 -23.56 24.26 23.99
C LYS A 782 -25.06 24.23 24.27
N TYR A 783 -25.89 24.55 23.28
CA TYR A 783 -27.33 24.76 23.45
C TYR A 783 -28.18 23.63 22.84
N GLY A 784 -27.55 22.67 22.16
CA GLY A 784 -28.21 21.51 21.58
C GLY A 784 -28.77 21.76 20.19
N GLN A 785 -29.18 20.65 19.55
CA GLN A 785 -29.52 20.60 18.13
C GLN A 785 -30.75 21.45 17.76
N GLU A 786 -31.82 21.39 18.55
CA GLU A 786 -33.05 22.16 18.28
C GLU A 786 -32.76 23.66 18.30
N LYS A 787 -31.94 24.11 19.25
CA LYS A 787 -31.58 25.52 19.41
C LYS A 787 -30.70 26.03 18.26
N CYS A 788 -29.79 25.19 17.76
CA CYS A 788 -28.96 25.53 16.59
C CYS A 788 -29.80 25.60 15.30
N ARG A 789 -30.76 24.69 15.12
CA ARG A 789 -31.69 24.72 14.00
C ARG A 789 -32.55 25.99 14.02
N ASP A 790 -33.14 26.33 15.17
CA ASP A 790 -34.01 27.50 15.30
C ASP A 790 -33.20 28.80 15.06
N PHE A 791 -31.95 28.86 15.54
CA PHE A 791 -30.99 29.92 15.22
C PHE A 791 -30.70 30.07 13.72
N GLN A 792 -30.44 28.96 13.02
CA GLN A 792 -30.22 28.97 11.57
C GLN A 792 -31.46 29.45 10.82
N PHE A 793 -32.63 28.92 11.17
CA PHE A 793 -33.89 29.30 10.53
C PHE A 793 -34.15 30.80 10.67
N ASP A 794 -33.97 31.36 11.87
CA ASP A 794 -34.21 32.78 12.09
C ASP A 794 -33.15 33.70 11.51
N PHE A 795 -31.91 33.23 11.31
CA PHE A 795 -30.85 34.02 10.69
C PHE A 795 -30.94 34.02 9.16
N TYR A 796 -31.25 32.86 8.55
CA TYR A 796 -31.24 32.71 7.09
C TYR A 796 -32.61 32.95 6.44
N ASP A 797 -33.71 32.51 7.07
CA ASP A 797 -35.08 32.61 6.51
C ASP A 797 -35.94 33.69 7.20
N GLY A 798 -35.41 34.33 8.25
CA GLY A 798 -36.08 35.43 8.95
C GLY A 798 -36.11 36.74 8.15
N PRO A 799 -37.11 37.62 8.37
CA PRO A 799 -37.18 38.91 7.69
C PRO A 799 -36.02 39.83 8.10
N GLN A 800 -34.96 39.91 7.27
CA GLN A 800 -33.84 40.87 7.35
C GLN A 800 -33.37 41.17 8.79
N VAL A 801 -33.10 40.12 9.57
CA VAL A 801 -32.63 40.21 10.96
C VAL A 801 -31.11 40.19 11.01
N THR A 802 -30.50 41.04 11.84
CA THR A 802 -29.04 41.02 12.00
C THR A 802 -28.59 39.85 12.86
N LEU A 803 -27.33 39.42 12.74
CA LEU A 803 -26.78 38.36 13.59
C LEU A 803 -26.95 38.67 15.09
N ASP A 804 -26.83 39.93 15.48
CA ASP A 804 -27.05 40.37 16.87
C ASP A 804 -28.51 40.21 17.30
N ASP A 805 -29.46 40.47 16.39
CA ASP A 805 -30.88 40.28 16.67
C ASP A 805 -31.24 38.78 16.78
N THR A 806 -30.72 37.94 15.90
CA THR A 806 -30.92 36.48 15.96
C THR A 806 -30.30 35.90 17.23
N VAL A 807 -29.09 36.32 17.60
CA VAL A 807 -28.44 35.85 18.84
C VAL A 807 -29.22 36.29 20.08
N LYS A 808 -29.72 37.52 20.13
CA LYS A 808 -30.58 37.97 21.22
C LYS A 808 -31.91 37.20 21.26
N LYS A 809 -32.52 36.94 20.11
CA LYS A 809 -33.80 36.24 20.01
C LYS A 809 -33.67 34.78 20.47
N GLU A 810 -32.70 34.07 19.91
CA GLU A 810 -32.62 32.62 20.06
C GLU A 810 -31.81 32.18 21.26
N LEU A 811 -30.74 32.92 21.60
CA LEU A 811 -29.82 32.54 22.69
C LEU A 811 -29.95 33.43 23.92
N ASN A 812 -30.68 34.55 23.82
CA ASN A 812 -30.90 35.51 24.91
C ASN A 812 -29.58 35.97 25.59
N ILE A 813 -28.55 36.18 24.79
CA ILE A 813 -27.24 36.71 25.21
C ILE A 813 -26.77 37.80 24.24
N PRO A 814 -25.83 38.69 24.64
CA PRO A 814 -25.20 39.62 23.72
C PRO A 814 -24.34 38.89 22.68
N LEU A 815 -24.33 39.36 21.42
CA LEU A 815 -23.49 38.79 20.36
C LEU A 815 -22.02 38.69 20.74
N GLN A 816 -21.46 39.72 21.39
CA GLN A 816 -20.06 39.70 21.80
C GLN A 816 -19.77 38.55 22.78
N GLN A 817 -20.70 38.25 23.69
CA GLN A 817 -20.55 37.13 24.61
C GLN A 817 -20.56 35.78 23.87
N LEU A 818 -21.42 35.63 22.86
CA LEU A 818 -21.41 34.44 22.01
C LEU A 818 -20.08 34.26 21.28
N LEU A 819 -19.53 35.34 20.73
CA LEU A 819 -18.26 35.34 19.99
C LEU A 819 -17.09 35.00 20.91
N ASP A 820 -17.03 35.60 22.10
CA ASP A 820 -15.97 35.34 23.07
C ASP A 820 -16.03 33.91 23.59
N ASP A 821 -17.23 33.41 23.91
CA ASP A 821 -17.38 32.03 24.37
C ASP A 821 -17.06 31.03 23.25
N CYS A 822 -17.49 31.30 22.02
CA CYS A 822 -17.18 30.47 20.86
C CYS A 822 -15.68 30.42 20.59
N TYR A 823 -14.99 31.56 20.67
CA TYR A 823 -13.54 31.65 20.52
C TYR A 823 -12.82 30.86 21.62
N ASN A 824 -13.24 31.01 22.88
CA ASN A 824 -12.66 30.28 24.01
C ASN A 824 -12.90 28.77 23.91
N TRP A 825 -14.10 28.37 23.48
CA TRP A 825 -14.44 26.97 23.24
C TRP A 825 -13.59 26.36 22.11
N TYR A 826 -13.37 27.10 21.02
CA TYR A 826 -12.50 26.71 19.91
C TYR A 826 -11.02 26.57 20.31
N GLN A 827 -10.53 27.35 21.29
CA GLN A 827 -9.14 27.20 21.76
C GLN A 827 -8.97 25.96 22.66
N GLN A 828 -10.06 25.47 23.27
CA GLN A 828 -10.03 24.39 24.25
C GLN A 828 -10.32 23.01 23.66
N ASN A 829 -10.96 22.94 22.49
CA ASN A 829 -11.40 21.72 21.81
C ASN A 829 -10.90 21.73 20.37
#